data_AF-A0A936ADS0-F1
#
_entry.id   AF-A0A936ADS0-F1
#
_cell.length_a   1.000
_cell.length_b   1.000
_cell.length_c   1.000
_cell.angle_alpha   90.00
_cell.angle_beta   90.00
_cell.angle_gamma   90.00
#
_symmetry.space_group_name_H-M   'P 1'
#
loop_
_entity.id
_entity.type
_entity.pdbx_description
1 polymer ?
#
loop_
_entity_poly.entity_id
_entity_poly.type
_entity_poly.pdbx_seq_one_letter_code
_entity_poly.pdbx_strand_id
1 'polypeptide(L)'
;MLAYTLARPFIYLFLGLCLSIAATNLYYSLYYENTQANSLVSILFASILLIVLLKKKKSIALVTIAIFLFCLNEYVHLNQVHDLGPSSNSHKFQKIEFKITSDNFINKKHSCIAIANINNKDVQCKISFQDRSINYPLQYGDMISGSICLTKINGSSSRTFNTYPDYLLNKHIYYEGFMSKIDHFQSASNNSLYKMTQYLATQIKNILIQTCSKPENANLLVSLILGDKTDLNKDTKQAFLSTGTAHILAVSGLHLGLVYYLLSLVCKPIRKLKNKNSKLMESILILTGIWAFALITGLGSSILRAAVMFSFIQASNCLKRKNDSVNTLFACGFFMAAYNPCILSDIGFQLSFSAVLSIIWFNPYFKRIWLPKAKLLLPIRDLFSISCSVQVLVSPISIFYFQQFPLYFLISNLIWIPLSFLLMILGSIQVFLFAFSQKFASLIGIFSEELIQFGVGCLKCIQKAPYSILDNIWINDVQAILILCSFIFLKFYFITQNSSMLIKSLVFAVSVCLSTYYTEYTISKSRELVLYKYNNAFQMELREGHHTIGSSPNSNTLSKYRSLNKINHTDSITLSELIALTSKIQEEVSIHPIKCSMKLYCLKQKGTTKILHLNNLTEANAKCIQGEDYKISTYLNMSQNNPIIIKLQK
;
A
#
# COMPACT_ATOMS: atom_id res chain seq x y z
N MET A 1 -4.74 33.67 14.49
CA MET A 1 -4.55 32.20 14.38
C MET A 1 -4.36 31.72 12.94
N LEU A 2 -5.21 32.12 11.98
CA LEU A 2 -5.08 31.75 10.56
C LEU A 2 -3.76 32.23 9.92
N ALA A 3 -3.31 33.45 10.27
CA ALA A 3 -2.00 33.98 9.85
C ALA A 3 -0.82 33.17 10.41
N TYR A 4 -0.98 32.50 11.55
CA TYR A 4 0.05 31.66 12.18
C TYR A 4 0.11 30.26 11.54
N THR A 5 -1.03 29.71 11.11
CA THR A 5 -1.07 28.47 10.31
C THR A 5 -0.48 28.66 8.91
N LEU A 6 -0.62 29.86 8.33
CA LEU A 6 -0.05 30.26 7.04
C LEU A 6 1.44 30.68 7.12
N ALA A 7 2.05 30.70 8.30
CA ALA A 7 3.46 31.09 8.48
C ALA A 7 4.44 29.89 8.41
N ARG A 8 3.97 28.71 8.02
CA ARG A 8 4.75 27.46 8.03
C ARG A 8 5.28 27.15 6.62
N PRO A 9 6.57 27.38 6.33
CA PRO A 9 7.10 27.32 4.97
C PRO A 9 6.99 25.91 4.35
N PHE A 10 7.17 24.85 5.14
CA PHE A 10 7.17 23.49 4.60
C PHE A 10 5.79 23.01 4.16
N ILE A 11 4.70 23.60 4.65
CA ILE A 11 3.36 23.29 4.13
C ILE A 11 3.30 23.65 2.64
N TYR A 12 3.76 24.85 2.29
CA TYR A 12 3.76 25.32 0.90
C TYR A 12 4.74 24.56 0.03
N LEU A 13 5.94 24.27 0.54
CA LEU A 13 6.95 23.49 -0.18
C LEU A 13 6.44 22.09 -0.51
N PHE A 14 5.84 21.40 0.47
CA PHE A 14 5.29 20.07 0.27
C PHE A 14 4.08 20.08 -0.68
N LEU A 15 3.11 20.98 -0.48
CA LEU A 15 1.94 21.08 -1.36
C LEU A 15 2.35 21.45 -2.80
N GLY A 16 3.32 22.35 -2.95
CA GLY A 16 3.90 22.72 -4.24
C GLY A 16 4.51 21.50 -4.94
N LEU A 17 5.31 20.71 -4.22
CA LEU A 17 5.92 19.48 -4.73
C LEU A 17 4.87 18.40 -5.07
N CYS A 18 3.82 18.23 -4.27
CA CYS A 18 2.74 17.30 -4.56
C CYS A 18 1.95 17.70 -5.83
N LEU A 19 1.60 18.98 -5.97
CA LEU A 19 0.93 19.50 -7.17
C LEU A 19 1.81 19.32 -8.41
N SER A 20 3.11 19.54 -8.24
CA SER A 20 4.14 19.30 -9.23
C SER A 20 4.10 17.85 -9.74
N ILE A 21 4.21 16.88 -8.83
CA ILE A 21 4.19 15.44 -9.17
C ILE A 21 2.86 15.05 -9.83
N ALA A 22 1.73 15.54 -9.30
CA ALA A 22 0.41 15.25 -9.85
C ALA A 22 0.26 15.80 -11.27
N ALA A 23 0.73 17.02 -11.53
CA ALA A 23 0.73 17.63 -12.86
C ALA A 23 1.60 16.84 -13.84
N THR A 24 2.81 16.42 -13.42
CA THR A 24 3.69 15.58 -14.24
C THR A 24 3.04 14.23 -14.57
N ASN A 25 2.40 13.56 -13.61
CA ASN A 25 1.74 12.27 -13.85
C ASN A 25 0.51 12.40 -14.77
N LEU A 26 -0.31 13.44 -14.60
CA LEU A 26 -1.43 13.75 -15.50
C LEU A 26 -0.93 14.10 -16.91
N TYR A 27 0.22 14.76 -17.00
CA TYR A 27 0.85 15.09 -18.26
C TYR A 27 1.28 13.83 -19.02
N TYR A 28 2.01 12.92 -18.36
CA TYR A 28 2.46 11.65 -18.96
C TYR A 28 1.31 10.72 -19.36
N SER A 29 0.20 10.70 -18.61
CA SER A 29 -0.95 9.85 -18.95
C SER A 29 -1.73 10.35 -20.17
N LEU A 30 -1.68 11.66 -20.45
CA LEU A 30 -2.36 12.28 -21.59
C LEU A 30 -1.50 12.37 -22.85
N TYR A 31 -0.17 12.48 -22.73
CA TYR A 31 0.73 12.80 -23.84
C TYR A 31 1.87 11.78 -24.04
N TYR A 32 1.56 10.49 -23.96
CA TYR A 32 2.57 9.43 -24.14
C TYR A 32 3.19 9.35 -25.54
N GLU A 33 2.72 10.12 -26.53
CA GLU A 33 3.17 10.01 -27.93
C GLU A 33 3.92 11.23 -28.51
N ASN A 34 4.08 12.36 -27.81
CA ASN A 34 4.60 13.56 -28.50
C ASN A 34 5.55 14.45 -27.66
N THR A 35 6.86 14.20 -27.76
CA THR A 35 7.93 14.83 -26.95
C THR A 35 8.05 16.35 -27.10
N GLN A 36 7.60 16.95 -28.20
CA GLN A 36 7.64 18.41 -28.40
C GLN A 36 6.47 19.16 -27.75
N ALA A 37 5.37 18.47 -27.44
CA ALA A 37 4.25 19.06 -26.68
C ALA A 37 4.58 19.20 -25.17
N ASN A 38 5.63 18.51 -24.70
CA ASN A 38 6.05 18.43 -23.30
C ASN A 38 6.56 19.76 -22.74
N SER A 39 7.29 20.53 -23.54
CA SER A 39 7.88 21.79 -23.08
C SER A 39 6.87 22.94 -23.06
N LEU A 40 5.92 22.98 -23.99
CA LEU A 40 4.99 24.11 -24.12
C LEU A 40 3.87 24.08 -23.07
N VAL A 41 3.37 22.90 -22.72
CA VAL A 41 2.29 22.74 -21.73
C VAL A 41 2.80 22.96 -20.31
N SER A 42 4.04 22.52 -20.01
CA SER A 42 4.69 22.79 -18.71
C SER A 42 4.98 24.28 -18.52
N ILE A 43 5.41 24.99 -19.57
CA ILE A 43 5.56 26.46 -19.57
C ILE A 43 4.21 27.16 -19.35
N LEU A 44 3.14 26.71 -20.01
CA LEU A 44 1.80 27.26 -19.83
C LEU A 44 1.27 27.04 -18.41
N PHE A 45 1.43 25.84 -17.85
CA PHE A 45 1.00 25.55 -16.48
C PHE A 45 1.82 26.34 -15.44
N ALA A 46 3.15 26.42 -15.62
CA ALA A 46 4.02 27.25 -14.80
C ALA A 46 3.63 28.73 -14.88
N SER A 47 3.23 29.22 -16.06
CA SER A 47 2.78 30.61 -16.25
C SER A 47 1.45 30.90 -15.55
N ILE A 48 0.48 29.97 -15.59
CA ILE A 48 -0.81 30.10 -14.91
C ILE A 48 -0.62 30.07 -13.39
N LEU A 49 0.26 29.18 -12.90
CA LEU A 49 0.61 29.10 -11.49
C LEU A 49 1.29 30.41 -11.03
N LEU A 50 2.22 30.94 -11.82
CA LEU A 50 2.91 32.21 -11.58
C LEU A 50 1.93 33.40 -11.53
N ILE A 51 0.94 33.45 -12.41
CA ILE A 51 -0.12 34.49 -12.43
C ILE A 51 -1.00 34.45 -11.17
N VAL A 52 -1.39 33.25 -10.71
CA VAL A 52 -2.21 33.09 -9.49
C VAL A 52 -1.43 33.49 -8.22
N LEU A 53 -0.10 33.39 -8.25
CA LEU A 53 0.78 33.55 -7.08
C LEU A 53 1.36 34.96 -6.91
N LEU A 54 1.39 35.77 -7.96
CA LEU A 54 1.86 37.17 -7.91
C LEU A 54 0.96 38.12 -7.10
N LYS A 55 -0.18 37.66 -6.56
CA LYS A 55 -1.05 38.49 -5.70
C LYS A 55 -0.59 38.64 -4.24
N LYS A 56 0.50 38.01 -3.75
CA LYS A 56 1.06 38.27 -2.38
C LYS A 56 2.60 38.21 -2.30
N LYS A 57 3.23 39.24 -1.70
CA LYS A 57 4.70 39.51 -1.76
C LYS A 57 5.64 38.56 -0.98
N LYS A 58 5.19 37.77 0.00
CA LYS A 58 6.05 36.81 0.75
C LYS A 58 6.02 35.37 0.22
N SER A 59 5.07 35.04 -0.66
CA SER A 59 4.93 33.71 -1.28
C SER A 59 5.82 33.52 -2.51
N ILE A 60 6.37 34.58 -3.10
CA ILE A 60 7.09 34.54 -4.38
C ILE A 60 8.40 33.73 -4.29
N ALA A 61 9.19 33.87 -3.21
CA ALA A 61 10.42 33.10 -3.03
C ALA A 61 10.19 31.60 -2.75
N LEU A 62 9.06 31.25 -2.12
CA LEU A 62 8.64 29.86 -1.89
C LEU A 62 8.13 29.21 -3.18
N VAL A 63 7.56 30.02 -4.06
CA VAL A 63 7.02 29.62 -5.36
C VAL A 63 8.14 29.41 -6.38
N THR A 64 9.16 30.27 -6.39
CA THR A 64 10.37 30.02 -7.21
C THR A 64 11.07 28.74 -6.81
N ILE A 65 11.07 28.38 -5.53
CA ILE A 65 11.61 27.10 -5.04
C ILE A 65 10.69 25.94 -5.47
N ALA A 66 9.37 26.06 -5.38
CA ALA A 66 8.45 25.01 -5.82
C ALA A 66 8.50 24.78 -7.35
N ILE A 67 8.64 25.84 -8.15
CA ILE A 67 8.83 25.77 -9.61
C ILE A 67 10.20 25.17 -9.94
N PHE A 68 11.26 25.57 -9.24
CA PHE A 68 12.58 24.95 -9.39
C PHE A 68 12.56 23.45 -9.07
N LEU A 69 11.85 23.05 -8.01
CA LEU A 69 11.68 21.64 -7.63
C LEU A 69 10.80 20.86 -8.61
N PHE A 70 9.80 21.49 -9.22
CA PHE A 70 9.04 20.91 -10.31
C PHE A 70 9.94 20.61 -11.51
N CYS A 71 10.75 21.58 -11.95
CA CYS A 71 11.70 21.40 -13.05
C CYS A 71 12.78 20.35 -12.72
N LEU A 72 13.23 20.28 -11.47
CA LEU A 72 14.20 19.29 -11.00
C LEU A 72 13.59 17.89 -10.95
N ASN A 73 12.32 17.77 -10.51
CA ASN A 73 11.60 16.50 -10.50
C ASN A 73 11.27 16.01 -11.91
N GLU A 74 10.86 16.91 -12.82
CA GLU A 74 10.66 16.60 -14.23
C GLU A 74 11.98 16.11 -14.87
N TYR A 75 13.11 16.75 -14.57
CA TYR A 75 14.44 16.32 -15.02
C TYR A 75 14.84 14.93 -14.47
N VAL A 76 14.60 14.66 -13.18
CA VAL A 76 14.89 13.35 -12.57
C VAL A 76 13.99 12.25 -13.13
N HIS A 77 12.69 12.53 -13.30
CA HIS A 77 11.73 11.57 -13.82
C HIS A 77 11.94 11.28 -15.31
N LEU A 78 12.31 12.29 -16.11
CA LEU A 78 12.70 12.10 -17.51
C LEU A 78 13.95 11.21 -17.63
N ASN A 79 14.94 11.38 -16.76
CA ASN A 79 16.14 10.53 -16.75
C ASN A 79 15.84 9.10 -16.27
N GLN A 80 14.94 8.91 -15.30
CA GLN A 80 14.56 7.57 -14.82
C GLN A 80 13.64 6.81 -15.78
N VAL A 81 12.75 7.49 -16.52
CA VAL A 81 11.84 6.85 -17.50
C VAL A 81 12.54 6.57 -18.84
N HIS A 82 13.52 7.39 -19.25
CA HIS A 82 14.34 7.08 -20.42
C HIS A 82 15.32 5.90 -20.20
N ASP A 83 15.53 5.49 -18.94
CA ASP A 83 16.33 4.32 -18.59
C ASP A 83 15.57 2.99 -18.61
N LEU A 84 14.34 2.95 -19.16
CA LEU A 84 13.66 1.70 -19.47
C LEU A 84 14.53 0.86 -20.42
N GLY A 85 15.16 -0.16 -19.84
CA GLY A 85 15.82 -1.27 -20.56
C GLY A 85 14.91 -1.90 -21.63
N PRO A 86 15.44 -2.86 -22.40
CA PRO A 86 15.09 -3.12 -23.78
C PRO A 86 13.58 -3.11 -24.05
N SER A 87 13.21 -2.44 -25.15
CA SER A 87 11.87 -2.41 -25.76
C SER A 87 11.35 -3.79 -26.22
N SER A 88 12.05 -4.87 -25.92
CA SER A 88 11.67 -6.21 -26.32
C SER A 88 11.15 -7.01 -25.12
N ASN A 89 9.89 -7.44 -25.20
CA ASN A 89 9.44 -8.66 -24.52
C ASN A 89 10.28 -9.83 -25.05
N SER A 90 11.46 -10.07 -24.46
CA SER A 90 12.23 -11.25 -24.78
C SER A 90 11.64 -12.42 -24.03
N HIS A 91 10.66 -13.10 -24.63
CA HIS A 91 10.16 -14.39 -24.15
C HIS A 91 11.20 -15.53 -24.27
N LYS A 92 12.49 -15.20 -24.40
CA LYS A 92 13.60 -16.15 -24.50
C LYS A 92 14.30 -16.20 -23.15
N PHE A 93 14.63 -17.41 -22.70
CA PHE A 93 15.48 -17.61 -21.53
C PHE A 93 16.85 -17.00 -21.79
N GLN A 94 17.25 -16.05 -20.94
CA GLN A 94 18.57 -15.47 -20.95
C GLN A 94 19.30 -15.89 -19.68
N LYS A 95 20.61 -16.13 -19.79
CA LYS A 95 21.48 -16.27 -18.61
C LYS A 95 21.89 -14.88 -18.16
N ILE A 96 21.47 -14.50 -16.96
CA ILE A 96 21.74 -13.19 -16.38
C ILE A 96 22.27 -13.40 -14.96
N GLU A 97 23.22 -12.54 -14.56
CA GLU A 97 23.71 -12.46 -13.19
C GLU A 97 22.85 -11.48 -12.39
N PHE A 98 22.48 -11.91 -11.20
CA PHE A 98 21.63 -11.17 -10.29
C PHE A 98 22.30 -11.03 -8.93
N LYS A 99 22.23 -9.83 -8.38
CA LYS A 99 22.61 -9.54 -7.00
C LYS A 99 21.37 -9.37 -6.16
N ILE A 100 21.20 -10.18 -5.13
CA ILE A 100 20.02 -10.13 -4.26
C ILE A 100 20.03 -8.84 -3.43
N THR A 101 18.93 -8.08 -3.50
CA THR A 101 18.78 -6.79 -2.81
C THR A 101 17.72 -6.79 -1.71
N SER A 102 16.96 -7.86 -1.55
CA SER A 102 16.07 -8.03 -0.41
C SER A 102 15.84 -9.49 -0.08
N ASP A 103 15.89 -9.81 1.21
CA ASP A 103 15.61 -11.16 1.75
C ASP A 103 14.13 -11.38 2.02
N ASN A 104 13.29 -10.35 1.79
CA ASN A 104 11.85 -10.45 1.97
C ASN A 104 11.28 -11.35 0.88
N PHE A 105 11.25 -12.65 1.17
CA PHE A 105 10.46 -13.61 0.43
C PHE A 105 8.98 -13.23 0.58
N ILE A 106 8.45 -12.51 -0.42
CA ILE A 106 7.05 -12.10 -0.43
C ILE A 106 6.21 -13.38 -0.56
N ASN A 107 5.51 -13.74 0.52
CA ASN A 107 4.57 -14.86 0.61
C ASN A 107 5.13 -16.22 0.15
N LYS A 108 5.55 -17.07 1.09
CA LYS A 108 5.98 -18.46 0.86
C LYS A 108 7.15 -18.57 -0.16
N LYS A 109 8.38 -18.48 0.36
CA LYS A 109 9.63 -19.10 -0.13
C LYS A 109 10.06 -18.96 -1.61
N HIS A 110 9.35 -18.25 -2.50
CA HIS A 110 9.60 -18.39 -3.95
C HIS A 110 9.76 -17.09 -4.73
N SER A 111 9.88 -15.92 -4.11
CA SER A 111 10.26 -14.71 -4.84
C SER A 111 11.20 -13.80 -4.06
N CYS A 112 12.17 -13.18 -4.74
CA CYS A 112 13.07 -12.18 -4.17
C CYS A 112 13.17 -10.97 -5.10
N ILE A 113 13.64 -9.85 -4.56
CA ILE A 113 14.02 -8.68 -5.37
C ILE A 113 15.53 -8.73 -5.54
N ALA A 114 15.98 -8.68 -6.78
CA ALA A 114 17.38 -8.67 -7.14
C ALA A 114 17.65 -7.60 -8.20
N ILE A 115 18.88 -7.08 -8.21
CA ILE A 115 19.39 -6.25 -9.28
C ILE A 115 19.98 -7.16 -10.34
N ALA A 116 19.51 -7.00 -11.56
CA ALA A 116 20.04 -7.66 -12.74
C ALA A 116 20.89 -6.65 -13.52
N ASN A 117 22.08 -7.03 -13.96
CA ASN A 117 22.80 -6.24 -14.95
C ASN A 117 22.30 -6.64 -16.35
N ILE A 118 21.49 -5.76 -16.95
CA ILE A 118 20.93 -5.94 -18.30
C ILE A 118 21.51 -4.84 -19.17
N ASN A 119 22.30 -5.19 -20.18
CA ASN A 119 22.92 -4.25 -21.12
C ASN A 119 23.74 -3.13 -20.44
N ASN A 120 24.60 -3.47 -19.48
CA ASN A 120 25.40 -2.53 -18.67
C ASN A 120 24.58 -1.56 -17.80
N LYS A 121 23.34 -1.90 -17.48
CA LYS A 121 22.51 -1.15 -16.53
C LYS A 121 21.98 -2.05 -15.43
N ASP A 122 22.09 -1.57 -14.21
CA ASP A 122 21.55 -2.23 -13.03
C ASP A 122 20.05 -1.96 -12.92
N VAL A 123 19.24 -3.00 -13.06
CA VAL A 123 17.77 -2.91 -13.02
C VAL A 123 17.21 -3.80 -11.92
N GLN A 124 16.35 -3.23 -11.07
CA GLN A 124 15.62 -4.02 -10.07
C GLN A 124 14.53 -4.87 -10.72
N CYS A 125 14.61 -6.16 -10.43
CA CYS A 125 13.73 -7.19 -10.96
C CYS A 125 13.14 -8.00 -9.79
N LYS A 126 11.87 -8.37 -9.90
CA LYS A 126 11.27 -9.40 -9.04
C LYS A 126 11.53 -10.77 -9.67
N ILE A 127 12.24 -11.63 -8.99
CA ILE A 127 12.54 -12.99 -9.45
C ILE A 127 11.67 -13.95 -8.69
N SER A 128 10.97 -14.83 -9.40
CA SER A 128 10.22 -15.94 -8.83
C SER A 128 10.90 -17.26 -9.20
N PHE A 129 11.03 -18.16 -8.23
CA PHE A 129 11.69 -19.46 -8.41
C PHE A 129 10.67 -20.57 -8.65
N GLN A 130 10.90 -21.38 -9.69
CA GLN A 130 10.02 -22.49 -10.04
C GLN A 130 10.13 -23.67 -9.07
N ASP A 131 11.32 -23.92 -8.54
CA ASP A 131 11.61 -25.12 -7.76
C ASP A 131 11.33 -24.91 -6.26
N ARG A 132 10.55 -25.84 -5.69
CA ARG A 132 10.23 -25.88 -4.25
C ARG A 132 11.41 -26.39 -3.41
N SER A 133 12.43 -26.93 -4.07
CA SER A 133 13.58 -27.62 -3.46
C SER A 133 14.88 -26.80 -3.40
N ILE A 134 14.82 -25.48 -3.60
CA ILE A 134 15.98 -24.60 -3.39
C ILE A 134 16.30 -24.57 -1.89
N ASN A 135 17.24 -25.40 -1.48
CA ASN A 135 17.77 -25.50 -0.11
C ASN A 135 18.84 -24.43 0.21
N TYR A 136 19.07 -23.46 -0.67
CA TYR A 136 19.98 -22.37 -0.40
C TYR A 136 19.24 -21.25 0.34
N PRO A 137 19.59 -20.95 1.61
CA PRO A 137 19.10 -19.76 2.27
C PRO A 137 19.74 -18.55 1.58
N LEU A 138 19.11 -18.05 0.52
CA LEU A 138 19.55 -16.86 -0.19
C LEU A 138 19.59 -15.69 0.79
N GLN A 139 20.74 -15.03 0.87
CA GLN A 139 20.95 -13.87 1.71
C GLN A 139 21.23 -12.64 0.84
N TYR A 140 21.06 -11.48 1.45
CA TYR A 140 21.32 -10.22 0.80
C TYR A 140 22.77 -10.13 0.32
N GLY A 141 22.91 -9.64 -0.91
CA GLY A 141 24.18 -9.48 -1.58
C GLY A 141 24.69 -10.74 -2.26
N ASP A 142 24.07 -11.91 -2.03
CA ASP A 142 24.44 -13.12 -2.76
C ASP A 142 24.23 -12.89 -4.27
N MET A 143 25.18 -13.41 -5.05
CA MET A 143 25.15 -13.37 -6.49
C MET A 143 24.67 -14.71 -7.02
N ILE A 144 23.60 -14.68 -7.81
CA ILE A 144 23.03 -15.86 -8.46
C ILE A 144 23.06 -15.64 -9.98
N SER A 145 23.42 -16.66 -10.72
CA SER A 145 23.28 -16.67 -12.18
C SER A 145 22.47 -17.85 -12.62
N GLY A 146 21.70 -17.69 -13.69
CA GLY A 146 20.94 -18.80 -14.26
C GLY A 146 19.94 -18.36 -15.32
N SER A 147 19.23 -19.34 -15.86
CA SER A 147 18.26 -19.14 -16.94
C SER A 147 16.96 -18.54 -16.41
N ILE A 148 16.64 -17.34 -16.89
CA ILE A 148 15.44 -16.60 -16.51
C ILE A 148 14.67 -16.11 -17.73
N CYS A 149 13.35 -16.13 -17.64
CA CYS A 149 12.47 -15.45 -18.60
C CYS A 149 11.98 -14.17 -17.94
N LEU A 150 12.49 -13.01 -18.38
CA LEU A 150 12.08 -11.70 -17.88
C LEU A 150 10.91 -11.17 -18.69
N THR A 151 9.90 -10.67 -17.98
CA THR A 151 8.74 -9.99 -18.53
C THR A 151 8.72 -8.56 -18.01
N LYS A 152 8.53 -7.59 -18.90
CA LYS A 152 8.38 -6.19 -18.49
C LYS A 152 7.03 -6.03 -17.80
N ILE A 153 7.03 -5.39 -16.64
CA ILE A 153 5.83 -5.05 -15.91
C ILE A 153 5.19 -3.86 -16.63
N ASN A 154 4.06 -4.11 -17.29
CA ASN A 154 3.26 -3.04 -17.87
C ASN A 154 2.29 -2.54 -16.81
N GLY A 155 2.26 -1.22 -16.60
CA GLY A 155 1.27 -0.58 -15.73
C GLY A 155 -0.15 -0.88 -16.22
N SER A 156 -1.12 -0.82 -15.32
CA SER A 156 -2.51 -1.07 -15.72
C SER A 156 -3.06 0.09 -16.55
N SER A 157 -3.81 -0.22 -17.60
CA SER A 157 -4.62 0.76 -18.34
C SER A 157 -5.96 1.05 -17.65
N SER A 158 -6.25 0.41 -16.51
CA SER A 158 -7.51 0.58 -15.81
C SER A 158 -7.50 1.87 -14.99
N ARG A 159 -8.64 2.57 -14.98
CA ARG A 159 -8.85 3.82 -14.22
C ARG A 159 -8.71 3.69 -12.70
N THR A 160 -8.45 2.49 -12.20
CA THR A 160 -8.24 2.19 -10.79
C THR A 160 -6.76 2.40 -10.45
N PHE A 161 -6.44 3.49 -9.76
CA PHE A 161 -5.12 3.65 -9.16
C PHE A 161 -4.79 2.44 -8.28
N ASN A 162 -3.55 1.93 -8.39
CA ASN A 162 -2.93 0.93 -7.51
C ASN A 162 -3.24 -0.53 -7.80
N THR A 163 -3.05 -0.96 -9.05
CA THR A 163 -2.86 -2.39 -9.31
C THR A 163 -1.49 -2.85 -8.78
N TYR A 164 -1.33 -4.15 -8.50
CA TYR A 164 -0.04 -4.69 -8.06
C TYR A 164 1.14 -4.37 -9.02
N PRO A 165 0.96 -4.37 -10.36
CA PRO A 165 1.94 -3.81 -11.30
C PRO A 165 2.36 -2.37 -11.00
N ASP A 166 1.40 -1.46 -10.77
CA ASP A 166 1.69 -0.05 -10.49
C ASP A 166 2.45 0.10 -9.15
N TYR A 167 2.12 -0.74 -8.16
CA TYR A 167 2.88 -0.82 -6.90
C TYR A 167 4.34 -1.21 -7.12
N LEU A 168 4.61 -2.22 -7.97
CA LEU A 168 5.98 -2.64 -8.28
C LEU A 168 6.76 -1.54 -9.03
N LEU A 169 6.12 -0.89 -10.00
CA LEU A 169 6.70 0.24 -10.73
C LEU A 169 7.05 1.41 -9.80
N ASN A 170 6.18 1.73 -8.84
CA ASN A 170 6.44 2.75 -7.82
C ASN A 170 7.60 2.38 -6.85
N LYS A 171 7.96 1.09 -6.78
CA LYS A 171 9.15 0.61 -6.06
C LYS A 171 10.39 0.51 -6.95
N HIS A 172 10.35 1.05 -8.17
CA HIS A 172 11.39 0.94 -9.20
C HIS A 172 11.67 -0.51 -9.64
N ILE A 173 10.68 -1.40 -9.50
CA ILE A 173 10.75 -2.78 -9.99
C ILE A 173 10.05 -2.84 -11.34
N TYR A 174 10.83 -2.95 -12.41
CA TYR A 174 10.33 -2.83 -13.79
C TYR A 174 10.13 -4.17 -14.49
N TYR A 175 10.75 -5.23 -14.00
CA TYR A 175 10.69 -6.56 -14.59
C TYR A 175 10.30 -7.61 -13.56
N GLU A 176 9.50 -8.58 -13.99
CA GLU A 176 9.23 -9.81 -13.26
C GLU A 176 9.77 -10.98 -14.07
N GLY A 177 10.58 -11.82 -13.43
CA GLY A 177 11.21 -12.97 -14.07
C GLY A 177 10.90 -14.27 -13.36
N PHE A 178 10.73 -15.33 -14.15
CA PHE A 178 10.63 -16.70 -13.63
C PHE A 178 11.94 -17.43 -13.89
N MET A 179 12.64 -17.81 -12.82
CA MET A 179 13.92 -18.51 -12.87
C MET A 179 13.70 -20.02 -12.83
N SER A 180 14.14 -20.70 -13.88
CA SER A 180 13.98 -22.15 -14.03
C SER A 180 15.09 -22.94 -13.35
N LYS A 181 16.33 -22.42 -13.36
CA LYS A 181 17.51 -23.08 -12.79
C LYS A 181 18.55 -22.06 -12.36
N ILE A 182 19.21 -22.31 -11.22
CA ILE A 182 20.40 -21.56 -10.77
C ILE A 182 21.62 -22.33 -11.28
N ASP A 183 22.45 -21.66 -12.08
CA ASP A 183 23.67 -22.23 -12.68
C ASP A 183 24.90 -21.94 -11.79
N HIS A 184 25.03 -20.73 -11.24
CA HIS A 184 26.06 -20.40 -10.26
C HIS A 184 25.49 -19.64 -9.06
N PHE A 185 26.05 -19.93 -7.89
CA PHE A 185 25.79 -19.25 -6.63
C PHE A 185 27.12 -18.81 -6.04
N GLN A 186 27.27 -17.52 -5.77
CA GLN A 186 28.40 -16.96 -5.06
C GLN A 186 27.87 -16.16 -3.87
N SER A 187 28.24 -16.58 -2.65
CA SER A 187 27.84 -15.84 -1.46
C SER A 187 28.54 -14.50 -1.40
N ALA A 188 27.81 -13.46 -0.97
CA ALA A 188 28.36 -12.11 -0.84
C ALA A 188 29.53 -12.09 0.17
N SER A 189 30.73 -11.72 -0.27
CA SER A 189 31.88 -11.49 0.61
C SER A 189 31.84 -10.14 1.32
N ASN A 190 31.03 -9.18 0.85
CA ASN A 190 31.05 -7.81 1.37
C ASN A 190 30.18 -7.63 2.63
N ASN A 191 30.82 -7.21 3.71
CA ASN A 191 30.19 -6.73 4.95
C ASN A 191 29.57 -5.33 4.75
N SER A 192 28.44 -5.26 4.04
CA SER A 192 27.66 -4.02 3.98
C SER A 192 26.94 -3.77 5.31
N LEU A 193 26.75 -2.50 5.68
CA LEU A 193 25.93 -2.11 6.83
C LEU A 193 24.53 -2.75 6.80
N TYR A 194 23.96 -2.89 5.60
CA TYR A 194 22.66 -3.53 5.41
C TYR A 194 22.70 -5.04 5.74
N LYS A 195 23.72 -5.77 5.25
CA LYS A 195 23.92 -7.19 5.59
C LYS A 195 24.08 -7.39 7.11
N MET A 196 24.80 -6.47 7.79
CA MET A 196 24.91 -6.48 9.25
C MET A 196 23.55 -6.26 9.93
N THR A 197 22.74 -5.32 9.45
CA THR A 197 21.42 -5.04 10.04
C THR A 197 20.44 -6.20 9.88
N GLN A 198 20.47 -6.91 8.74
CA GLN A 198 19.68 -8.11 8.52
C GLN A 198 20.17 -9.31 9.32
N TYR A 199 21.49 -9.45 9.47
CA TYR A 199 22.06 -10.45 10.37
C TYR A 199 21.55 -10.22 11.80
N LEU A 200 21.62 -8.98 12.30
CA LEU A 200 21.07 -8.62 13.61
C LEU A 200 19.57 -8.90 13.72
N ALA A 201 18.77 -8.55 12.71
CA ALA A 201 17.34 -8.86 12.69
C ALA A 201 17.08 -10.36 12.77
N THR A 202 17.83 -11.17 12.01
CA THR A 202 17.74 -12.63 12.03
C THR A 202 18.15 -13.21 13.39
N GLN A 203 19.20 -12.68 14.01
CA GLN A 203 19.62 -13.09 15.36
C GLN A 203 18.53 -12.78 16.39
N ILE A 204 17.96 -11.57 16.37
CA ILE A 204 16.84 -11.20 17.24
C ILE A 204 15.67 -12.15 17.03
N LYS A 205 15.30 -12.42 15.76
CA LYS A 205 14.22 -13.37 15.43
C LYS A 205 14.48 -14.76 16.03
N ASN A 206 15.69 -15.29 15.87
CA ASN A 206 16.06 -16.60 16.40
C ASN A 206 16.01 -16.64 17.93
N ILE A 207 16.49 -15.58 18.60
CA ILE A 207 16.42 -15.47 20.07
C ILE A 207 14.96 -15.55 20.53
N LEU A 208 14.08 -14.72 19.94
CA LEU A 208 12.67 -14.69 20.32
C LEU A 208 11.97 -16.04 20.10
N ILE A 209 12.29 -16.72 18.99
CA ILE A 209 11.79 -18.07 18.70
C ILE A 209 12.28 -19.10 19.72
N GLN A 210 13.54 -19.01 20.16
CA GLN A 210 14.11 -19.94 21.14
C GLN A 210 13.66 -19.68 22.58
N THR A 211 13.20 -18.47 22.89
CA THR A 211 12.71 -18.09 24.23
C THR A 211 11.22 -18.34 24.42
N CYS A 212 10.47 -18.48 23.33
CA CYS A 212 9.04 -18.79 23.35
C CYS A 212 8.81 -20.30 23.18
N SER A 213 7.80 -20.84 23.87
CA SER A 213 7.39 -22.25 23.77
C SER A 213 6.52 -22.51 22.54
N LYS A 214 5.70 -21.53 22.13
CA LYS A 214 4.77 -21.64 21.00
C LYS A 214 5.27 -20.80 19.81
N PRO A 215 5.50 -21.40 18.63
CA PRO A 215 6.04 -20.69 17.48
C PRO A 215 5.12 -19.59 16.95
N GLU A 216 3.80 -19.75 17.05
CA GLU A 216 2.83 -18.73 16.64
C GLU A 216 2.95 -17.43 17.45
N ASN A 217 3.18 -17.56 18.77
CA ASN A 217 3.35 -16.41 19.66
C ASN A 217 4.70 -15.74 19.42
N ALA A 218 5.76 -16.53 19.22
CA ALA A 218 7.06 -16.02 18.84
C ALA A 218 7.00 -15.19 17.56
N ASN A 219 6.31 -15.70 16.53
CA ASN A 219 6.14 -14.99 15.26
C ASN A 219 5.36 -13.68 15.42
N LEU A 220 4.37 -13.64 16.32
CA LEU A 220 3.69 -12.38 16.66
C LEU A 220 4.65 -11.39 17.33
N LEU A 221 5.43 -11.83 18.30
CA LEU A 221 6.41 -10.98 18.99
C LEU A 221 7.48 -10.45 18.02
N VAL A 222 7.98 -11.31 17.11
CA VAL A 222 8.86 -10.96 16.00
C VAL A 222 8.23 -9.87 15.13
N SER A 223 6.95 -10.00 14.79
CA SER A 223 6.25 -8.98 14.00
C SER A 223 6.12 -7.63 14.71
N LEU A 224 5.94 -7.62 16.04
CA LEU A 224 5.84 -6.39 16.82
C LEU A 224 7.19 -5.68 16.97
N ILE A 225 8.28 -6.44 17.06
CA ILE A 225 9.62 -5.89 17.32
C ILE A 225 10.36 -5.56 16.03
N LEU A 226 10.35 -6.48 15.07
CA LEU A 226 11.09 -6.37 13.81
C LEU A 226 10.21 -5.91 12.64
N GLY A 227 8.89 -5.98 12.77
CA GLY A 227 7.97 -5.68 11.67
C GLY A 227 7.82 -6.82 10.66
N ASP A 228 8.44 -7.96 10.94
CA ASP A 228 8.43 -9.14 10.09
C ASP A 228 7.11 -9.92 10.25
N LYS A 229 6.34 -9.98 9.17
CA LYS A 229 5.02 -10.61 9.11
C LYS A 229 5.02 -11.93 8.33
N THR A 230 6.18 -12.42 7.87
CA THR A 230 6.26 -13.55 6.93
C THR A 230 5.61 -14.81 7.49
N ASP A 231 5.84 -15.08 8.77
CA ASP A 231 5.45 -16.32 9.44
C ASP A 231 4.21 -16.16 10.35
N LEU A 232 3.47 -15.06 10.19
CA LEU A 232 2.22 -14.85 10.92
C LEU A 232 1.09 -15.72 10.36
N ASN A 233 0.38 -16.41 11.25
CA ASN A 233 -0.82 -17.17 10.90
C ASN A 233 -1.90 -16.24 10.30
N LYS A 234 -2.58 -16.72 9.26
CA LYS A 234 -3.63 -15.99 8.52
C LYS A 234 -4.79 -15.59 9.44
N ASP A 235 -5.19 -16.47 10.34
CA ASP A 235 -6.30 -16.21 11.26
C ASP A 235 -5.97 -15.07 12.21
N THR A 236 -4.74 -15.04 12.74
CA THR A 236 -4.24 -13.94 13.55
C THR A 236 -4.22 -12.65 12.75
N LYS A 237 -3.65 -12.66 11.53
CA LYS A 237 -3.64 -11.49 10.65
C LYS A 237 -5.05 -10.97 10.37
N GLN A 238 -6.01 -11.86 10.14
CA GLN A 238 -7.41 -11.51 9.90
C GLN A 238 -8.06 -10.91 11.16
N ALA A 239 -7.77 -11.42 12.35
CA ALA A 239 -8.26 -10.85 13.61
C ALA A 239 -7.75 -9.42 13.82
N PHE A 240 -6.49 -9.11 13.48
CA PHE A 240 -5.97 -7.74 13.54
C PHE A 240 -6.59 -6.82 12.49
N LEU A 241 -6.83 -7.32 11.27
CA LEU A 241 -7.50 -6.56 10.21
C LEU A 241 -8.94 -6.21 10.59
N SER A 242 -9.71 -7.21 11.03
CA SER A 242 -11.13 -7.07 11.35
C SER A 242 -11.42 -6.15 12.54
N THR A 243 -10.47 -6.05 13.46
CA THR A 243 -10.61 -5.25 14.67
C THR A 243 -9.95 -3.86 14.55
N GLY A 244 -9.42 -3.51 13.38
CA GLY A 244 -8.79 -2.21 13.14
C GLY A 244 -7.42 -2.03 13.80
N THR A 245 -6.78 -3.12 14.22
CA THR A 245 -5.49 -3.12 14.89
C THR A 245 -4.34 -3.56 13.98
N ALA A 246 -4.57 -3.77 12.67
CA ALA A 246 -3.54 -4.18 11.71
C ALA A 246 -2.33 -3.24 11.61
N HIS A 247 -2.49 -1.97 11.99
CA HIS A 247 -1.40 -1.00 12.08
C HIS A 247 -0.38 -1.33 13.18
N ILE A 248 -0.74 -2.17 14.17
CA ILE A 248 0.13 -2.63 15.25
C ILE A 248 1.08 -3.73 14.77
N LEU A 249 0.63 -4.58 13.85
CA LEU A 249 1.48 -5.63 13.27
C LEU A 249 2.65 -5.05 12.46
N ALA A 250 2.51 -3.83 11.94
CA ALA A 250 3.64 -3.12 11.33
C ALA A 250 4.35 -2.31 12.42
N VAL A 251 5.68 -2.33 12.43
CA VAL A 251 6.45 -1.39 13.27
C VAL A 251 6.06 0.03 12.86
N SER A 252 5.40 0.72 13.77
CA SER A 252 4.80 2.03 13.54
C SER A 252 5.67 3.14 14.14
N GLY A 253 5.35 4.40 13.81
CA GLY A 253 6.03 5.54 14.46
C GLY A 253 5.84 5.58 15.98
N LEU A 254 4.83 4.88 16.49
CA LEU A 254 4.57 4.70 17.92
C LEU A 254 5.61 3.77 18.57
N HIS A 255 5.99 2.69 17.87
CA HIS A 255 7.08 1.79 18.27
C HIS A 255 8.41 2.55 18.31
N LEU A 256 8.70 3.35 17.27
CA LEU A 256 9.91 4.18 17.28
C LEU A 256 9.88 5.27 18.35
N GLY A 257 8.69 5.78 18.70
CA GLY A 257 8.51 6.71 19.82
C GLY A 257 8.86 6.08 21.18
N LEU A 258 8.56 4.79 21.37
CA LEU A 258 9.03 4.04 22.54
C LEU A 258 10.56 3.96 22.57
N VAL A 259 11.16 3.59 21.44
CA VAL A 259 12.63 3.49 21.31
C VAL A 259 13.28 4.83 21.64
N TYR A 260 12.77 5.95 21.08
CA TYR A 260 13.22 7.30 21.42
C TYR A 260 13.11 7.59 22.93
N TYR A 261 11.98 7.25 23.55
CA TYR A 261 11.76 7.45 24.99
C TYR A 261 12.74 6.65 25.85
N LEU A 262 12.95 5.37 25.55
CA LEU A 262 13.89 4.51 26.26
C LEU A 262 15.33 5.00 26.10
N LEU A 263 15.74 5.37 24.88
CA LEU A 263 17.07 5.95 24.63
C LEU A 263 17.27 7.26 25.40
N SER A 264 16.24 8.12 25.46
CA SER A 264 16.29 9.36 26.24
C SER A 264 16.43 9.10 27.74
N LEU A 265 15.79 8.05 28.29
CA LEU A 265 15.96 7.65 29.68
C LEU A 265 17.39 7.16 29.97
N VAL A 266 17.94 6.31 29.10
CA VAL A 266 19.31 5.79 29.24
C VAL A 266 20.35 6.92 29.09
N CYS A 267 20.09 7.93 28.27
CA CYS A 267 20.96 9.09 28.09
C CYS A 267 20.76 10.19 29.17
N LYS A 268 19.78 10.05 30.07
CA LYS A 268 19.54 11.00 31.17
C LYS A 268 20.79 11.34 32.04
N PRO A 269 21.69 10.41 32.41
CA PRO A 269 22.93 10.74 33.12
C PRO A 269 23.85 11.69 32.33
N ILE A 270 23.94 11.54 31.00
CA ILE A 270 24.72 12.44 30.13
C ILE A 270 24.18 13.88 30.25
N ARG A 271 22.85 14.02 30.31
CA ARG A 271 22.19 15.32 30.48
C ARG A 271 22.57 16.02 31.80
N LYS A 272 22.90 15.26 32.85
CA LYS A 272 23.31 15.78 34.16
C LYS A 272 24.72 16.36 34.17
N LEU A 273 25.56 16.01 33.20
CA LEU A 273 26.94 16.52 33.10
C LEU A 273 27.02 18.02 32.76
N LYS A 274 25.89 18.68 32.40
CA LYS A 274 25.73 20.13 32.15
C LYS A 274 26.75 20.82 31.21
N ASN A 275 27.64 20.07 30.56
CA ASN A 275 28.61 20.59 29.60
C ASN A 275 27.93 20.99 28.26
N LYS A 276 28.48 21.99 27.55
CA LYS A 276 27.96 22.42 26.23
C LYS A 276 27.89 21.25 25.24
N ASN A 277 28.81 20.29 25.32
CA ASN A 277 28.90 19.13 24.45
C ASN A 277 27.96 17.98 24.84
N SER A 278 27.42 17.96 26.08
CA SER A 278 26.59 16.83 26.54
C SER A 278 25.28 16.73 25.77
N LYS A 279 24.69 17.87 25.38
CA LYS A 279 23.47 17.91 24.56
C LYS A 279 23.70 17.39 23.14
N LEU A 280 24.85 17.71 22.55
CA LEU A 280 25.21 17.21 21.22
C LEU A 280 25.46 15.70 21.28
N MET A 281 26.18 15.22 22.30
CA MET A 281 26.45 13.80 22.51
C MET A 281 25.17 13.00 22.74
N GLU A 282 24.27 13.47 23.62
CA GLU A 282 22.93 12.88 23.83
C GLU A 282 22.16 12.79 22.51
N SER A 283 22.22 13.84 21.69
CA SER A 283 21.53 13.90 20.41
C SER A 283 22.08 12.90 19.40
N ILE A 284 23.41 12.81 19.30
CA ILE A 284 24.06 11.85 18.41
C ILE A 284 23.70 10.42 18.85
N LEU A 285 23.78 10.09 20.14
CA LEU A 285 23.44 8.75 20.66
C LEU A 285 21.98 8.37 20.42
N ILE A 286 21.05 9.30 20.63
CA ILE A 286 19.63 9.04 20.38
C ILE A 286 19.37 8.84 18.88
N LEU A 287 20.00 9.67 18.01
CA LEU A 287 19.85 9.54 16.57
C LEU A 287 20.46 8.27 16.03
N THR A 288 21.65 7.87 16.49
CA THR A 288 22.27 6.61 16.09
C THR A 288 21.40 5.43 16.50
N GLY A 289 20.83 5.43 17.71
CA GLY A 289 19.91 4.39 18.16
C GLY A 289 18.62 4.32 17.34
N ILE A 290 18.01 5.47 17.01
CA ILE A 290 16.82 5.53 16.16
C ILE A 290 17.10 4.99 14.75
N TRP A 291 18.19 5.44 14.11
CA TRP A 291 18.52 5.02 12.75
C TRP A 291 18.99 3.57 12.70
N ALA A 292 19.69 3.08 13.73
CA ALA A 292 20.01 1.66 13.86
C ALA A 292 18.74 0.80 13.94
N PHE A 293 17.77 1.17 14.78
CA PHE A 293 16.48 0.48 14.85
C PHE A 293 15.72 0.54 13.52
N ALA A 294 15.70 1.71 12.87
CA ALA A 294 15.05 1.88 11.57
C ALA A 294 15.67 1.00 10.47
N LEU A 295 16.99 0.82 10.48
CA LEU A 295 17.70 -0.06 9.55
C LEU A 295 17.43 -1.54 9.83
N ILE A 296 17.48 -1.96 11.10
CA ILE A 296 17.21 -3.35 11.52
C ILE A 296 15.78 -3.77 11.14
N THR A 297 14.82 -2.85 11.23
CA THR A 297 13.41 -3.08 10.88
C THR A 297 13.10 -2.89 9.38
N GLY A 298 14.12 -2.67 8.54
CA GLY A 298 13.97 -2.66 7.08
C GLY A 298 13.45 -1.35 6.47
N LEU A 299 13.57 -0.21 7.17
CA LEU A 299 13.26 1.14 6.66
C LEU A 299 11.85 1.30 6.04
N GLY A 300 10.84 0.62 6.57
CA GLY A 300 9.45 0.77 6.11
C GLY A 300 9.00 2.25 6.11
N SER A 301 8.13 2.65 5.18
CA SER A 301 7.75 4.07 4.95
C SER A 301 7.28 4.79 6.22
N SER A 302 6.56 4.09 7.10
CA SER A 302 6.15 4.61 8.42
C SER A 302 7.30 4.83 9.41
N ILE A 303 8.31 3.94 9.42
CA ILE A 303 9.47 4.01 10.32
C ILE A 303 10.42 5.09 9.85
N LEU A 304 10.68 5.15 8.54
CA LEU A 304 11.50 6.18 7.91
C LEU A 304 10.97 7.57 8.23
N ARG A 305 9.65 7.79 8.07
CA ARG A 305 8.98 9.04 8.44
C ARG A 305 9.20 9.38 9.91
N ALA A 306 9.00 8.42 10.81
CA ALA A 306 9.19 8.64 12.23
C ALA A 306 10.66 8.97 12.57
N ALA A 307 11.63 8.28 11.96
CA ALA A 307 13.05 8.53 12.16
C ALA A 307 13.45 9.95 11.71
N VAL A 308 12.95 10.39 10.54
CA VAL A 308 13.14 11.76 10.04
C VAL A 308 12.48 12.79 10.98
N MET A 309 11.25 12.53 11.46
CA MET A 309 10.59 13.43 12.41
C MET A 309 11.34 13.54 13.76
N PHE A 310 11.81 12.43 14.32
CA PHE A 310 12.63 12.45 15.53
C PHE A 310 14.00 13.12 15.29
N SER A 311 14.54 13.02 14.07
CA SER A 311 15.73 13.76 13.66
C SER A 311 15.50 15.28 13.72
N PHE A 312 14.37 15.77 13.22
CA PHE A 312 14.02 17.19 13.35
C PHE A 312 13.75 17.61 14.80
N ILE A 313 13.09 16.76 15.61
CA ILE A 313 12.91 17.00 17.04
C ILE A 313 14.28 17.20 17.71
N GLN A 314 15.23 16.29 17.47
CA GLN A 314 16.53 16.33 18.11
C GLN A 314 17.37 17.53 17.64
N ALA A 315 17.36 17.82 16.33
CA ALA A 315 18.01 19.01 15.79
C ALA A 315 17.44 20.29 16.40
N SER A 316 16.11 20.39 16.56
CA SER A 316 15.46 21.55 17.18
C SER A 316 15.87 21.74 18.65
N ASN A 317 16.05 20.63 19.38
CA ASN A 317 16.53 20.63 20.77
C ASN A 317 17.98 21.13 20.86
N CYS A 318 18.87 20.70 19.95
CA CYS A 318 20.24 21.21 19.87
C CYS A 318 20.28 22.71 19.60
N LEU A 319 19.46 23.17 18.65
CA LEU A 319 19.37 24.58 18.24
C LEU A 319 18.57 25.44 19.22
N LYS A 320 18.03 24.86 20.31
CA LYS A 320 17.15 25.52 21.29
C LYS A 320 15.94 26.23 20.64
N ARG A 321 15.42 25.69 19.53
CA ARG A 321 14.24 26.23 18.83
C ARG A 321 12.99 25.46 19.27
N LYS A 322 11.86 26.17 19.37
CA LYS A 322 10.56 25.52 19.59
C LYS A 322 10.21 24.67 18.36
N ASN A 323 9.88 23.41 18.57
CA ASN A 323 9.44 22.51 17.52
C ASN A 323 7.96 22.77 17.19
N ASP A 324 7.66 23.10 15.93
CA ASP A 324 6.30 23.13 15.41
C ASP A 324 5.98 21.79 14.74
N SER A 325 5.16 20.96 15.40
CA SER A 325 4.84 19.61 14.94
C SER A 325 4.24 19.55 13.53
N VAL A 326 3.48 20.58 13.12
CA VAL A 326 2.93 20.61 11.75
C VAL A 326 4.02 20.93 10.76
N ASN A 327 4.83 21.97 11.01
CA ASN A 327 5.91 22.31 10.10
C ASN A 327 6.92 21.16 9.96
N THR A 328 7.19 20.43 11.04
CA THR A 328 8.05 19.24 11.04
C THR A 328 7.45 18.07 10.26
N LEU A 329 6.14 17.84 10.36
CA LEU A 329 5.48 16.81 9.56
C LEU A 329 5.57 17.12 8.05
N PHE A 330 5.27 18.35 7.65
CA PHE A 330 5.36 18.77 6.25
C PHE A 330 6.81 18.85 5.75
N ALA A 331 7.78 19.18 6.61
CA ALA A 331 9.21 19.08 6.28
C ALA A 331 9.61 17.63 6.00
N CYS A 332 9.18 16.70 6.85
CA CYS A 332 9.39 15.27 6.63
C CYS A 332 8.79 14.81 5.29
N GLY A 333 7.54 15.17 5.01
CA GLY A 333 6.89 14.84 3.74
C GLY A 333 7.66 15.42 2.54
N PHE A 334 8.10 16.67 2.65
CA PHE A 334 8.88 17.36 1.62
C PHE A 334 10.19 16.65 1.31
N PHE A 335 11.03 16.38 2.31
CA PHE A 335 12.32 15.73 2.09
C PHE A 335 12.18 14.29 1.60
N MET A 336 11.19 13.55 2.10
CA MET A 336 10.93 12.18 1.63
C MET A 336 10.49 12.17 0.17
N ALA A 337 9.57 13.06 -0.21
CA ALA A 337 9.07 13.13 -1.59
C ALA A 337 10.09 13.77 -2.55
N ALA A 338 10.96 14.66 -2.07
CA ALA A 338 12.09 15.17 -2.84
C ALA A 338 13.16 14.10 -3.11
N TYR A 339 13.35 13.16 -2.17
CA TYR A 339 14.27 12.02 -2.36
C TYR A 339 13.67 10.95 -3.27
N ASN A 340 12.40 10.61 -3.08
CA ASN A 340 11.68 9.67 -3.92
C ASN A 340 10.23 10.16 -4.16
N PRO A 341 9.91 10.69 -5.36
CA PRO A 341 8.57 11.22 -5.65
C PRO A 341 7.48 10.14 -5.62
N CYS A 342 7.81 8.87 -5.92
CA CYS A 342 6.87 7.76 -5.89
C CYS A 342 6.36 7.45 -4.46
N ILE A 343 6.99 8.00 -3.42
CA ILE A 343 6.55 7.79 -2.03
C ILE A 343 5.16 8.37 -1.74
N LEU A 344 4.71 9.36 -2.53
CA LEU A 344 3.36 9.91 -2.41
C LEU A 344 2.28 8.89 -2.77
N SER A 345 2.60 7.91 -3.62
CA SER A 345 1.72 6.80 -4.00
C SER A 345 1.81 5.62 -3.01
N ASP A 346 2.75 5.64 -2.06
CA ASP A 346 2.88 4.59 -1.05
C ASP A 346 1.74 4.70 -0.03
N ILE A 347 0.86 3.69 0.01
CA ILE A 347 -0.29 3.62 0.92
C ILE A 347 0.16 3.75 2.38
N GLY A 348 1.29 3.14 2.74
CA GLY A 348 1.85 3.23 4.08
C GLY A 348 2.25 4.65 4.45
N PHE A 349 2.84 5.40 3.52
CA PHE A 349 3.12 6.82 3.70
C PHE A 349 1.83 7.64 3.86
N GLN A 350 0.85 7.46 2.97
CA GLN A 350 -0.42 8.18 3.01
C GLN A 350 -1.17 7.99 4.34
N LEU A 351 -1.30 6.74 4.79
CA LEU A 351 -1.96 6.40 6.06
C LEU A 351 -1.21 6.99 7.26
N SER A 352 0.12 6.85 7.27
CA SER A 352 0.98 7.28 8.39
C SER A 352 1.08 8.80 8.51
N PHE A 353 1.19 9.50 7.37
CA PHE A 353 1.19 10.96 7.31
C PHE A 353 -0.18 11.52 7.73
N SER A 354 -1.27 10.97 7.19
CA SER A 354 -2.64 11.38 7.52
C SER A 354 -2.99 11.12 8.97
N ALA A 355 -2.55 9.99 9.55
CA ALA A 355 -2.74 9.69 10.97
C ALA A 355 -2.14 10.77 11.87
N VAL A 356 -0.89 11.16 11.63
CA VAL A 356 -0.21 12.19 12.44
C VAL A 356 -0.80 13.57 12.20
N LEU A 357 -1.14 13.92 10.96
CA LEU A 357 -1.83 15.17 10.65
C LEU A 357 -3.17 15.25 11.41
N SER A 358 -3.92 14.14 11.39
CA SER A 358 -5.22 14.03 12.05
C SER A 358 -5.11 14.14 13.57
N ILE A 359 -4.10 13.51 14.18
CA ILE A 359 -3.80 13.66 15.61
C ILE A 359 -3.52 15.13 15.93
N ILE A 360 -2.65 15.81 15.17
CA ILE A 360 -2.31 17.21 15.45
C ILE A 360 -3.54 18.12 15.28
N TRP A 361 -4.40 17.84 14.31
CA TRP A 361 -5.56 18.66 14.00
C TRP A 361 -6.74 18.44 14.93
N PHE A 362 -7.08 17.19 15.23
CA PHE A 362 -8.35 16.82 15.87
C PHE A 362 -8.23 16.38 17.33
N ASN A 363 -7.07 15.87 17.77
CA ASN A 363 -6.87 15.41 19.15
C ASN A 363 -7.17 16.48 20.22
N PRO A 364 -6.80 17.76 20.04
CA PRO A 364 -7.15 18.81 21.00
C PRO A 364 -8.65 18.99 21.21
N TYR A 365 -9.48 18.66 20.21
CA TYR A 365 -10.94 18.75 20.30
C TYR A 365 -11.54 17.49 20.91
N PHE A 366 -11.08 16.30 20.49
CA PHE A 366 -11.54 15.03 21.09
C PHE A 366 -11.21 14.94 22.59
N LYS A 367 -10.06 15.49 23.04
CA LYS A 367 -9.74 15.55 24.47
C LYS A 367 -10.71 16.40 25.31
N ARG A 368 -11.46 17.32 24.68
CA ARG A 368 -12.44 18.17 25.37
C ARG A 368 -13.80 17.50 25.53
N ILE A 369 -14.08 16.43 24.76
CA ILE A 369 -15.35 15.71 24.83
C ILE A 369 -15.51 15.02 26.20
N TRP A 370 -14.41 14.48 26.73
CA TRP A 370 -14.41 13.79 28.02
C TRP A 370 -13.26 14.27 28.90
N LEU A 371 -13.58 14.89 30.04
CA LEU A 371 -12.63 15.37 31.04
C LEU A 371 -12.86 14.62 32.35
N PRO A 372 -12.31 13.41 32.51
CA PRO A 372 -12.51 12.64 33.72
C PRO A 372 -11.87 13.33 34.92
N LYS A 373 -12.57 13.34 36.06
CA LYS A 373 -12.08 13.89 37.33
C LYS A 373 -10.91 13.07 37.90
N ALA A 374 -10.93 11.75 37.72
CA ALA A 374 -9.89 10.85 38.22
C ALA A 374 -8.66 10.83 37.30
N LYS A 375 -7.47 11.09 37.87
CA LYS A 375 -6.18 11.08 37.12
C LYS A 375 -5.89 9.74 36.45
N LEU A 376 -6.36 8.63 37.04
CA LEU A 376 -6.20 7.27 36.50
C LEU A 376 -6.94 7.05 35.17
N LEU A 377 -7.95 7.86 34.85
CA LEU A 377 -8.70 7.76 33.60
C LEU A 377 -8.09 8.61 32.47
N LEU A 378 -7.08 9.45 32.75
CA LEU A 378 -6.44 10.30 31.75
C LEU A 378 -5.77 9.50 30.61
N PRO A 379 -5.08 8.37 30.85
CA PRO A 379 -4.53 7.53 29.78
C PRO A 379 -5.63 6.93 28.89
N ILE A 380 -6.74 6.50 29.48
CA ILE A 380 -7.90 5.94 28.74
C ILE A 380 -8.51 7.02 27.84
N ARG A 381 -8.69 8.24 28.37
CA ARG A 381 -9.14 9.39 27.58
C ARG A 381 -8.17 9.67 26.43
N ASP A 382 -6.88 9.64 26.68
CA ASP A 382 -5.87 9.93 25.66
C ASP A 382 -5.86 8.88 24.55
N LEU A 383 -6.00 7.59 24.88
CA LEU A 383 -6.14 6.50 23.91
C LEU A 383 -7.43 6.63 23.08
N PHE A 384 -8.55 6.94 23.73
CA PHE A 384 -9.83 7.19 23.06
C PHE A 384 -9.70 8.37 22.10
N SER A 385 -9.20 9.51 22.60
CA SER A 385 -9.06 10.75 21.84
C SER A 385 -8.13 10.59 20.64
N ILE A 386 -6.98 9.92 20.81
CA ILE A 386 -6.05 9.63 19.71
C ILE A 386 -6.70 8.70 18.69
N SER A 387 -7.36 7.62 19.14
CA SER A 387 -8.01 6.66 18.24
C SER A 387 -9.11 7.32 17.39
N CYS A 388 -9.98 8.12 18.01
CA CYS A 388 -10.98 8.92 17.28
C CYS A 388 -10.32 9.90 16.31
N SER A 389 -9.25 10.59 16.75
CA SER A 389 -8.56 11.56 15.91
C SER A 389 -7.98 10.93 14.67
N VAL A 390 -7.29 9.79 14.79
CA VAL A 390 -6.67 9.11 13.65
C VAL A 390 -7.72 8.75 12.59
N GLN A 391 -8.87 8.23 13.01
CA GLN A 391 -9.90 7.79 12.08
C GLN A 391 -10.46 8.90 11.19
N VAL A 392 -10.44 10.17 11.61
CA VAL A 392 -10.99 11.28 10.81
C VAL A 392 -10.36 11.36 9.41
N LEU A 393 -9.02 11.31 9.30
CA LEU A 393 -8.35 11.35 7.98
C LEU A 393 -7.89 9.99 7.49
N VAL A 394 -7.76 8.99 8.36
CA VAL A 394 -7.34 7.64 7.96
C VAL A 394 -8.49 6.81 7.42
N SER A 395 -9.71 6.94 7.95
CA SER A 395 -10.84 6.12 7.51
C SER A 395 -11.18 6.31 6.02
N PRO A 396 -11.19 7.52 5.43
CA PRO A 396 -11.54 7.67 4.01
C PRO A 396 -10.50 6.99 3.11
N ILE A 397 -9.22 7.09 3.49
CA ILE A 397 -8.11 6.43 2.80
C ILE A 397 -8.22 4.91 2.96
N SER A 398 -8.46 4.43 4.18
CA SER A 398 -8.61 3.00 4.47
C SER A 398 -9.79 2.39 3.72
N ILE A 399 -10.93 3.07 3.67
CA ILE A 399 -12.11 2.60 2.95
C ILE A 399 -11.84 2.61 1.44
N PHE A 400 -11.22 3.66 0.92
CA PHE A 400 -10.86 3.74 -0.50
C PHE A 400 -9.95 2.57 -0.94
N TYR A 401 -8.93 2.23 -0.15
CA TYR A 401 -7.97 1.17 -0.51
C TYR A 401 -8.41 -0.24 -0.14
N PHE A 402 -9.02 -0.41 1.05
CA PHE A 402 -9.30 -1.72 1.62
C PHE A 402 -10.78 -2.06 1.62
N GLN A 403 -11.67 -1.12 1.27
CA GLN A 403 -13.13 -1.31 1.18
C GLN A 403 -13.76 -1.84 2.47
N GLN A 404 -13.10 -1.59 3.59
CA GLN A 404 -13.44 -2.12 4.89
C GLN A 404 -13.27 -1.04 5.96
N PHE A 405 -14.23 -1.02 6.90
CA PHE A 405 -14.15 -0.18 8.08
C PHE A 405 -14.42 -1.01 9.36
N PRO A 406 -13.42 -1.17 10.25
CA PRO A 406 -13.56 -1.90 11.49
C PRO A 406 -14.29 -1.04 12.54
N LEU A 407 -15.47 -1.48 13.00
CA LEU A 407 -16.31 -0.69 13.91
C LEU A 407 -15.81 -0.69 15.36
N TYR A 408 -15.23 -1.81 15.81
CA TYR A 408 -14.77 -1.95 17.19
C TYR A 408 -13.34 -1.47 17.44
N PHE A 409 -12.77 -0.66 16.53
CA PHE A 409 -11.39 -0.17 16.62
C PHE A 409 -11.07 0.51 17.96
N LEU A 410 -12.03 1.19 18.60
CA LEU A 410 -11.82 1.86 19.89
C LEU A 410 -11.51 0.87 21.01
N ILE A 411 -12.31 -0.19 21.11
CA ILE A 411 -12.17 -1.21 22.15
C ILE A 411 -10.87 -1.99 21.91
N SER A 412 -10.64 -2.37 20.66
CA SER A 412 -9.44 -3.11 20.28
C SER A 412 -8.16 -2.31 20.52
N ASN A 413 -8.14 -1.01 20.19
CA ASN A 413 -7.00 -0.12 20.44
C ASN A 413 -6.75 0.13 21.93
N LEU A 414 -7.81 0.20 22.75
CA LEU A 414 -7.67 0.39 24.20
C LEU A 414 -6.90 -0.78 24.85
N ILE A 415 -7.08 -1.99 24.34
CA ILE A 415 -6.39 -3.20 24.81
C ILE A 415 -5.00 -3.31 24.16
N TRP A 416 -4.95 -3.24 22.83
CA TRP A 416 -3.76 -3.64 22.10
C TRP A 416 -2.65 -2.61 22.04
N ILE A 417 -2.96 -1.31 22.09
CA ILE A 417 -1.89 -0.29 22.10
C ILE A 417 -1.04 -0.43 23.37
N PRO A 418 -1.61 -0.46 24.60
CA PRO A 418 -0.82 -0.71 25.81
C PRO A 418 -0.14 -2.08 25.81
N LEU A 419 -0.84 -3.11 25.34
CA LEU A 419 -0.30 -4.47 25.30
C LEU A 419 0.90 -4.57 24.35
N SER A 420 0.85 -3.96 23.16
CA SER A 420 1.98 -3.97 22.21
C SER A 420 3.19 -3.26 22.78
N PHE A 421 3.01 -2.15 23.51
CA PHE A 421 4.10 -1.48 24.23
C PHE A 421 4.74 -2.39 25.28
N LEU A 422 3.93 -3.06 26.08
CA LEU A 422 4.42 -4.00 27.10
C LEU A 422 5.18 -5.15 26.45
N LEU A 423 4.64 -5.74 25.39
CA LEU A 423 5.28 -6.83 24.63
C LEU A 423 6.59 -6.40 23.98
N MET A 424 6.68 -5.18 23.44
CA MET A 424 7.94 -4.64 22.94
C MET A 424 9.00 -4.53 24.04
N ILE A 425 8.64 -4.04 25.22
CA ILE A 425 9.55 -3.92 26.35
C ILE A 425 10.00 -5.31 26.79
N LEU A 426 9.07 -6.24 27.00
CA LEU A 426 9.38 -7.60 27.42
C LEU A 426 10.25 -8.33 26.42
N GLY A 427 9.96 -8.25 25.11
CA GLY A 427 10.80 -8.85 24.09
C GLY A 427 12.18 -8.19 23.97
N SER A 428 12.29 -6.89 24.21
CA SER A 428 13.60 -6.23 24.32
C SER A 428 14.40 -6.76 25.52
N ILE A 429 13.74 -7.00 26.66
CA ILE A 429 14.37 -7.60 27.85
C ILE A 429 14.74 -9.07 27.58
N GLN A 430 13.92 -9.84 26.86
CA GLN A 430 14.26 -11.21 26.46
C GLN A 430 15.56 -11.26 25.65
N VAL A 431 15.67 -10.40 24.62
CA VAL A 431 16.89 -10.29 23.81
C VAL A 431 18.09 -9.93 24.66
N PHE A 432 17.93 -8.99 25.59
CA PHE A 432 19.00 -8.58 26.51
C PHE A 432 19.41 -9.71 27.46
N LEU A 433 18.45 -10.40 28.09
CA LEU A 433 18.74 -11.49 29.04
C LEU A 433 19.28 -12.74 28.36
N PHE A 434 18.93 -12.99 27.10
CA PHE A 434 19.46 -14.12 26.34
C PHE A 434 20.99 -14.08 26.24
N ALA A 435 21.58 -12.88 26.17
CA ALA A 435 23.02 -12.69 26.18
C ALA A 435 23.71 -13.20 27.47
N PHE A 436 22.97 -13.31 28.58
CA PHE A 436 23.47 -13.82 29.86
C PHE A 436 23.05 -15.28 30.11
N SER A 437 21.79 -15.63 29.83
CA SER A 437 21.24 -16.97 30.01
C SER A 437 19.91 -17.15 29.28
N GLN A 438 19.83 -18.21 28.47
CA GLN A 438 18.59 -18.60 27.80
C GLN A 438 17.45 -18.89 28.79
N LYS A 439 17.73 -19.43 29.98
CA LYS A 439 16.69 -19.77 30.98
C LYS A 439 15.98 -18.53 31.54
N PHE A 440 16.72 -17.44 31.77
CA PHE A 440 16.10 -16.20 32.25
C PHE A 440 15.29 -15.52 31.13
N ALA A 441 15.80 -15.58 29.90
CA ALA A 441 15.08 -15.07 28.74
C ALA A 441 13.77 -15.86 28.48
N SER A 442 13.79 -17.20 28.61
CA SER A 442 12.59 -18.02 28.42
C SER A 442 11.54 -17.84 29.51
N LEU A 443 11.93 -17.51 30.74
CA LEU A 443 10.97 -17.16 31.81
C LEU A 443 10.15 -15.91 31.45
N ILE A 444 10.79 -14.89 30.87
CA ILE A 444 10.08 -13.73 30.31
C ILE A 444 9.33 -14.10 29.03
N GLY A 445 9.84 -15.06 28.27
CA GLY A 445 9.18 -15.74 27.14
C GLY A 445 7.77 -16.17 27.49
N ILE A 446 7.64 -17.02 28.51
CA ILE A 446 6.35 -17.56 29.00
C ILE A 446 5.39 -16.42 29.36
N PHE A 447 5.86 -15.41 30.10
CA PHE A 447 5.00 -14.28 30.47
C PHE A 447 4.51 -13.49 29.24
N SER A 448 5.35 -13.32 28.23
CA SER A 448 4.97 -12.65 26.98
C SER A 448 3.95 -13.48 26.19
N GLU A 449 4.06 -14.81 26.21
CA GLU A 449 3.11 -15.71 25.57
C GLU A 449 1.71 -15.65 26.18
N GLU A 450 1.61 -15.55 27.50
CA GLU A 450 0.32 -15.40 28.19
C GLU A 450 -0.35 -14.08 27.81
N LEU A 451 0.42 -12.99 27.76
CA LEU A 451 -0.06 -11.68 27.31
C LEU A 451 -0.50 -11.70 25.84
N ILE A 452 0.24 -12.37 24.96
CA ILE A 452 -0.12 -12.55 23.57
C ILE A 452 -1.43 -13.35 23.43
N GLN A 453 -1.54 -14.47 24.15
CA GLN A 453 -2.74 -15.31 24.11
C GLN A 453 -3.97 -14.56 24.62
N PHE A 454 -3.82 -13.82 25.71
CA PHE A 454 -4.86 -12.93 26.22
C PHE A 454 -5.29 -11.90 25.16
N GLY A 455 -4.33 -11.16 24.60
CA GLY A 455 -4.61 -10.13 23.60
C GLY A 455 -5.28 -10.67 22.35
N VAL A 456 -4.77 -11.79 21.80
CA VAL A 456 -5.30 -12.41 20.59
C VAL A 456 -6.68 -13.01 20.86
N GLY A 457 -6.88 -13.59 22.06
CA GLY A 457 -8.19 -14.02 22.55
C GLY A 457 -9.20 -12.89 22.53
N CYS A 458 -8.85 -11.71 23.06
CA CYS A 458 -9.70 -10.52 23.01
C CYS A 458 -10.06 -10.11 21.57
N LEU A 459 -9.10 -10.10 20.62
CA LEU A 459 -9.42 -9.77 19.23
C LEU A 459 -10.36 -10.79 18.61
N LYS A 460 -10.13 -12.09 18.83
CA LYS A 460 -11.00 -13.15 18.30
C LYS A 460 -12.42 -13.04 18.86
N CYS A 461 -12.57 -12.63 20.13
CA CYS A 461 -13.89 -12.34 20.70
C CYS A 461 -14.56 -11.14 20.00
N ILE A 462 -13.83 -10.04 19.80
CA ILE A 462 -14.35 -8.84 19.11
C ILE A 462 -14.67 -9.14 17.64
N GLN A 463 -13.86 -9.95 16.97
CA GLN A 463 -14.09 -10.35 15.58
C GLN A 463 -15.43 -11.08 15.39
N LYS A 464 -15.85 -11.89 16.39
CA LYS A 464 -17.13 -12.61 16.37
C LYS A 464 -18.33 -11.71 16.70
N ALA A 465 -18.12 -10.47 17.18
CA ALA A 465 -19.21 -9.55 17.48
C ALA A 465 -19.96 -9.15 16.19
N PRO A 466 -21.27 -8.88 16.28
CA PRO A 466 -22.06 -8.47 15.12
C PRO A 466 -21.51 -7.18 14.52
N TYR A 467 -21.45 -7.09 13.19
CA TYR A 467 -20.91 -5.94 12.47
C TYR A 467 -19.46 -5.57 12.85
N SER A 468 -18.62 -6.56 13.20
CA SER A 468 -17.24 -6.28 13.58
C SER A 468 -16.45 -5.54 12.50
N ILE A 469 -16.75 -5.85 11.23
CA ILE A 469 -16.29 -5.13 10.05
C ILE A 469 -17.48 -4.74 9.20
N LEU A 470 -17.48 -3.50 8.72
CA LEU A 470 -18.27 -3.11 7.57
C LEU A 470 -17.43 -3.38 6.32
N ASP A 471 -17.79 -4.42 5.56
CA ASP A 471 -17.13 -4.81 4.31
C ASP A 471 -17.88 -4.24 3.09
N ASN A 472 -17.25 -4.31 1.92
CA ASN A 472 -17.83 -3.95 0.62
C ASN A 472 -18.27 -2.48 0.49
N ILE A 473 -17.56 -1.57 1.15
CA ILE A 473 -17.78 -0.14 0.98
C ILE A 473 -16.96 0.35 -0.20
N TRP A 474 -17.60 0.55 -1.35
CA TRP A 474 -16.96 1.07 -2.55
C TRP A 474 -17.07 2.60 -2.59
N ILE A 475 -15.91 3.26 -2.56
CA ILE A 475 -15.79 4.72 -2.68
C ILE A 475 -14.96 5.03 -3.91
N ASN A 476 -15.45 5.91 -4.78
CA ASN A 476 -14.69 6.39 -5.94
C ASN A 476 -13.75 7.56 -5.59
N ASP A 477 -12.83 7.90 -6.48
CA ASP A 477 -11.83 8.96 -6.25
C ASP A 477 -12.47 10.30 -5.85
N VAL A 478 -13.58 10.65 -6.51
CA VAL A 478 -14.32 11.90 -6.26
C VAL A 478 -14.91 11.90 -4.85
N GLN A 479 -15.59 10.83 -4.45
CA GLN A 479 -16.17 10.70 -3.11
C GLN A 479 -15.08 10.74 -2.04
N ALA A 480 -13.92 10.09 -2.24
CA ALA A 480 -12.80 10.15 -1.32
C ALA A 480 -12.29 11.60 -1.13
N ILE A 481 -12.14 12.35 -2.23
CA ILE A 481 -11.73 13.77 -2.19
C ILE A 481 -12.79 14.61 -1.47
N LEU A 482 -14.07 14.43 -1.77
CA LEU A 482 -15.16 15.18 -1.12
C LEU A 482 -15.19 14.92 0.40
N ILE A 483 -14.97 13.68 0.84
CA ILE A 483 -14.86 13.35 2.26
C ILE A 483 -13.68 14.08 2.90
N LEU A 484 -12.50 14.05 2.29
CA LEU A 484 -11.31 14.77 2.80
C LEU A 484 -11.55 16.29 2.86
N CYS A 485 -12.18 16.87 1.84
CA CYS A 485 -12.58 18.28 1.83
C CYS A 485 -13.53 18.60 2.99
N SER A 486 -14.51 17.73 3.26
CA SER A 486 -15.44 17.92 4.39
C SER A 486 -14.69 18.06 5.73
N PHE A 487 -13.69 17.21 5.99
CA PHE A 487 -12.89 17.27 7.22
C PHE A 487 -11.95 18.47 7.28
N ILE A 488 -11.40 18.92 6.15
CA ILE A 488 -10.59 20.14 6.09
C ILE A 488 -11.45 21.35 6.47
N PHE A 489 -12.67 21.48 5.91
CA PHE A 489 -13.58 22.58 6.27
C PHE A 489 -14.04 22.49 7.72
N LEU A 490 -14.29 21.28 8.24
CA LEU A 490 -14.60 21.05 9.65
C LEU A 490 -13.44 21.53 10.56
N LYS A 491 -12.19 21.27 10.17
CA LYS A 491 -11.03 21.80 10.89
C LYS A 491 -10.99 23.34 10.85
N PHE A 492 -11.27 23.95 9.70
CA PHE A 492 -11.34 25.42 9.61
C PHE A 492 -12.47 25.99 10.46
N TYR A 493 -13.62 25.33 10.56
CA TYR A 493 -14.68 25.69 11.50
C TYR A 493 -14.15 25.69 12.93
N PHE A 494 -13.50 24.62 13.39
CA PHE A 494 -12.97 24.57 14.75
C PHE A 494 -11.85 25.59 15.04
N ILE A 495 -11.18 26.14 14.01
CA ILE A 495 -10.20 27.21 14.18
C ILE A 495 -10.87 28.59 14.20
N THR A 496 -11.80 28.82 13.28
CA THR A 496 -12.36 30.15 13.00
C THR A 496 -13.66 30.44 13.74
N GLN A 497 -14.35 29.39 14.23
CA GLN A 497 -15.72 29.44 14.75
C GLN A 497 -16.72 30.07 13.77
N ASN A 498 -16.42 30.03 12.46
CA ASN A 498 -17.26 30.62 11.42
C ASN A 498 -18.25 29.57 10.87
N SER A 499 -19.55 29.82 11.02
CA SER A 499 -20.63 28.94 10.54
C SER A 499 -20.57 28.66 9.04
N SER A 500 -20.05 29.58 8.22
CA SER A 500 -19.85 29.35 6.78
C SER A 500 -18.93 28.15 6.51
N MET A 501 -17.91 27.92 7.34
CA MET A 501 -17.02 26.77 7.19
C MET A 501 -17.71 25.46 7.57
N LEU A 502 -18.59 25.49 8.58
CA LEU A 502 -19.42 24.34 8.93
C LEU A 502 -20.41 24.00 7.80
N ILE A 503 -21.09 25.01 7.24
CA ILE A 503 -22.00 24.81 6.11
C ILE A 503 -21.26 24.18 4.93
N LYS A 504 -20.06 24.68 4.57
CA LYS A 504 -19.23 24.06 3.52
C LYS A 504 -18.92 22.60 3.85
N SER A 505 -18.51 22.29 5.08
CA SER A 505 -18.24 20.90 5.48
C SER A 505 -19.46 19.99 5.31
N LEU A 506 -20.65 20.48 5.67
CA LEU A 506 -21.90 19.73 5.54
C LEU A 506 -22.31 19.57 4.08
N VAL A 507 -22.13 20.58 3.23
CA VAL A 507 -22.40 20.49 1.79
C VAL A 507 -21.53 19.40 1.15
N PHE A 508 -20.24 19.34 1.48
CA PHE A 508 -19.37 18.26 1.00
C PHE A 508 -19.82 16.89 1.51
N ALA A 509 -20.19 16.76 2.80
CA ALA A 509 -20.70 15.50 3.34
C ALA A 509 -22.00 15.04 2.65
N VAL A 510 -22.95 15.96 2.42
CA VAL A 510 -24.21 15.67 1.72
C VAL A 510 -23.96 15.28 0.26
N SER A 511 -22.99 15.93 -0.41
CA SER A 511 -22.62 15.59 -1.79
C SER A 511 -22.06 14.16 -1.91
N VAL A 512 -21.38 13.67 -0.87
CA VAL A 512 -20.92 12.27 -0.80
C VAL A 512 -22.13 11.35 -0.70
N CYS A 513 -23.07 11.61 0.22
CA CYS A 513 -24.28 10.79 0.37
C CYS A 513 -25.12 10.73 -0.91
N LEU A 514 -25.27 11.87 -1.60
CA LEU A 514 -25.97 11.94 -2.89
C LEU A 514 -25.21 11.17 -3.98
N SER A 515 -23.88 11.29 -4.03
CA SER A 515 -23.03 10.56 -4.97
C SER A 515 -23.11 9.05 -4.73
N THR A 516 -23.06 8.60 -3.47
CA THR A 516 -23.18 7.18 -3.12
C THR A 516 -24.57 6.64 -3.44
N TYR A 517 -25.62 7.41 -3.14
CA TYR A 517 -26.98 7.02 -3.52
C TYR A 517 -27.14 6.92 -5.03
N TYR A 518 -26.58 7.86 -5.79
CA TYR A 518 -26.61 7.84 -7.24
C TYR A 518 -25.84 6.62 -7.79
N THR A 519 -24.66 6.30 -7.25
CA THR A 519 -23.92 5.10 -7.67
C THR A 519 -24.71 3.83 -7.39
N GLU A 520 -25.31 3.69 -6.21
CA GLU A 520 -26.16 2.53 -5.88
C GLU A 520 -27.42 2.46 -6.76
N TYR A 521 -28.03 3.60 -7.08
CA TYR A 521 -29.14 3.67 -8.00
C TYR A 521 -28.74 3.23 -9.43
N THR A 522 -27.54 3.64 -9.88
CA THR A 522 -27.04 3.21 -11.20
C THR A 522 -26.66 1.73 -11.22
N ILE A 523 -26.07 1.22 -10.14
CA ILE A 523 -25.70 -0.19 -10.01
C ILE A 523 -26.95 -1.04 -9.99
N SER A 524 -27.94 -0.73 -9.14
CA SER A 524 -29.20 -1.50 -9.04
C SER A 524 -29.97 -1.59 -10.37
N LYS A 525 -29.79 -0.63 -11.28
CA LYS A 525 -30.37 -0.62 -12.62
C LYS A 525 -29.46 -1.16 -13.72
N SER A 526 -28.18 -1.38 -13.45
CA SER A 526 -27.25 -1.82 -14.49
C SER A 526 -27.42 -3.31 -14.78
N ARG A 527 -27.32 -3.64 -16.07
CA ARG A 527 -27.18 -5.01 -16.57
C ARG A 527 -25.83 -5.11 -17.26
N GLU A 528 -24.91 -5.83 -16.65
CA GLU A 528 -23.53 -5.94 -17.12
C GLU A 528 -23.16 -7.40 -17.33
N LEU A 529 -22.60 -7.73 -18.49
CA LEU A 529 -21.96 -9.01 -18.72
C LEU A 529 -20.47 -8.85 -18.46
N VAL A 530 -19.95 -9.51 -17.44
CA VAL A 530 -18.54 -9.49 -17.05
C VAL A 530 -17.88 -10.80 -17.48
N LEU A 531 -16.86 -10.69 -18.34
CA LEU A 531 -16.04 -11.80 -18.80
C LEU A 531 -14.68 -11.73 -18.13
N TYR A 532 -14.28 -12.75 -17.37
CA TYR A 532 -12.95 -12.79 -16.76
C TYR A 532 -12.24 -14.12 -17.01
N LYS A 533 -10.92 -14.04 -17.15
CA LYS A 533 -10.06 -15.21 -17.36
C LYS A 533 -9.54 -15.69 -16.01
N TYR A 534 -9.88 -16.92 -15.63
CA TYR A 534 -9.43 -17.55 -14.38
C TYR A 534 -8.84 -18.95 -14.68
N ASN A 535 -7.58 -19.18 -14.32
CA ASN A 535 -6.87 -20.45 -14.58
C ASN A 535 -7.03 -20.98 -16.03
N ASN A 536 -6.80 -20.12 -17.02
CA ASN A 536 -6.94 -20.41 -18.46
C ASN A 536 -8.37 -20.74 -18.95
N ALA A 537 -9.39 -20.66 -18.09
CA ALA A 537 -10.80 -20.73 -18.49
C ALA A 537 -11.44 -19.33 -18.48
N PHE A 538 -12.33 -19.07 -19.43
CA PHE A 538 -13.18 -17.88 -19.40
C PHE A 538 -14.41 -18.15 -18.54
N GLN A 539 -14.70 -17.23 -17.62
CA GLN A 539 -15.92 -17.23 -16.82
C GLN A 539 -16.76 -16.02 -17.24
N MET A 540 -18.07 -16.23 -17.32
CA MET A 540 -19.06 -15.20 -17.64
C MET A 540 -19.96 -14.99 -16.43
N GLU A 541 -20.18 -13.73 -16.07
CA GLU A 541 -21.08 -13.31 -15.00
C GLU A 541 -22.02 -12.25 -15.56
N LEU A 542 -23.32 -12.54 -15.55
CA LEU A 542 -24.36 -11.53 -15.77
C LEU A 542 -24.66 -10.89 -14.43
N ARG A 543 -24.46 -9.58 -14.32
CA ARG A 543 -24.81 -8.77 -13.15
C ARG A 543 -26.06 -7.98 -13.48
N GLU A 544 -27.16 -8.26 -12.81
CA GLU A 544 -28.38 -7.44 -12.82
C GLU A 544 -28.54 -6.79 -11.45
N GLY A 545 -28.18 -5.51 -11.34
CA GLY A 545 -28.17 -4.87 -10.03
C GLY A 545 -27.15 -5.48 -9.08
N HIS A 546 -27.62 -5.88 -7.90
CA HIS A 546 -26.85 -6.66 -6.93
C HIS A 546 -26.95 -8.18 -7.14
N HIS A 547 -27.81 -8.64 -8.05
CA HIS A 547 -27.94 -10.05 -8.37
C HIS A 547 -26.89 -10.43 -9.41
N THR A 548 -26.03 -11.40 -9.07
CA THR A 548 -25.07 -11.93 -10.02
C THR A 548 -25.39 -13.37 -10.37
N ILE A 549 -25.44 -13.65 -11.67
CA ILE A 549 -25.70 -14.96 -12.25
C ILE A 549 -24.44 -15.33 -13.04
N GLY A 550 -23.66 -16.26 -12.50
CA GLY A 550 -22.37 -16.65 -13.07
C GLY A 550 -22.30 -18.10 -13.52
N SER A 551 -21.63 -18.36 -14.63
CA SER A 551 -21.29 -19.72 -15.07
C SER A 551 -19.91 -20.12 -14.53
N SER A 552 -19.82 -21.19 -13.74
CA SER A 552 -18.55 -21.79 -13.32
C SER A 552 -18.35 -23.15 -14.01
N PRO A 553 -17.16 -23.44 -14.58
CA PRO A 553 -16.86 -24.75 -15.17
C PRO A 553 -16.69 -25.87 -14.13
N ASN A 554 -16.68 -25.57 -12.82
CA ASN A 554 -16.57 -26.56 -11.74
C ASN A 554 -17.34 -26.14 -10.47
N SER A 555 -17.96 -27.08 -9.76
CA SER A 555 -18.68 -26.84 -8.49
C SER A 555 -17.75 -26.39 -7.36
N ASN A 556 -16.52 -26.91 -7.32
CA ASN A 556 -15.50 -26.55 -6.32
C ASN A 556 -14.88 -25.16 -6.51
N THR A 557 -14.87 -24.61 -7.73
CA THR A 557 -14.46 -23.22 -7.97
C THR A 557 -15.55 -22.25 -7.52
N LEU A 558 -16.82 -22.62 -7.70
CA LEU A 558 -17.97 -21.82 -7.26
C LEU A 558 -17.99 -21.66 -5.73
N SER A 559 -17.68 -22.70 -4.96
CA SER A 559 -17.63 -22.64 -3.48
C SER A 559 -16.48 -21.78 -2.95
N LYS A 560 -15.30 -21.84 -3.58
CA LYS A 560 -14.19 -20.92 -3.28
C LYS A 560 -14.53 -19.48 -3.63
N TYR A 561 -15.18 -19.24 -4.77
CA TYR A 561 -15.60 -17.91 -5.18
C TYR A 561 -16.71 -17.34 -4.28
N ARG A 562 -17.68 -18.16 -3.86
CA ARG A 562 -18.69 -17.85 -2.82
C ARG A 562 -18.03 -17.41 -1.52
N SER A 563 -17.01 -18.14 -1.08
CA SER A 563 -16.28 -17.82 0.17
C SER A 563 -15.50 -16.51 0.10
N LEU A 564 -15.02 -16.13 -1.08
CA LEU A 564 -14.26 -14.91 -1.30
C LEU A 564 -15.16 -13.67 -1.42
N ASN A 565 -16.34 -13.82 -2.02
CA ASN A 565 -17.20 -12.67 -2.37
C ASN A 565 -18.52 -12.58 -1.58
N LYS A 566 -18.79 -13.50 -0.63
CA LYS A 566 -20.03 -13.51 0.21
C LYS A 566 -21.32 -13.34 -0.61
N ILE A 567 -21.44 -14.04 -1.74
CA ILE A 567 -22.63 -14.00 -2.61
C ILE A 567 -23.69 -14.95 -2.03
N ASN A 568 -24.86 -14.41 -1.68
CA ASN A 568 -25.91 -15.14 -0.93
C ASN A 568 -26.91 -15.92 -1.79
N HIS A 569 -27.03 -15.62 -3.10
CA HIS A 569 -27.95 -16.32 -4.01
C HIS A 569 -27.31 -16.52 -5.38
N THR A 570 -27.37 -17.75 -5.91
CA THR A 570 -27.01 -18.08 -7.29
C THR A 570 -27.91 -19.22 -7.76
N ASP A 571 -28.75 -18.97 -8.77
CA ASP A 571 -29.36 -20.06 -9.52
C ASP A 571 -28.32 -20.57 -10.53
N SER A 572 -28.07 -21.89 -10.51
CA SER A 572 -27.14 -22.51 -11.46
C SER A 572 -27.84 -22.67 -12.80
N ILE A 573 -27.46 -21.85 -13.78
CA ILE A 573 -27.96 -21.92 -15.14
C ILE A 573 -26.97 -22.72 -16.00
N THR A 574 -27.47 -23.66 -16.80
CA THR A 574 -26.63 -24.42 -17.74
C THR A 574 -26.11 -23.51 -18.87
N LEU A 575 -24.95 -23.82 -19.43
CA LEU A 575 -24.37 -23.05 -20.55
C LEU A 575 -25.37 -22.90 -21.71
N SER A 576 -26.20 -23.92 -21.96
CA SER A 576 -27.29 -23.93 -22.94
C SER A 576 -28.39 -22.91 -22.64
N GLU A 577 -28.82 -22.79 -21.39
CA GLU A 577 -29.83 -21.81 -20.96
C GLU A 577 -29.28 -20.38 -20.99
N LEU A 578 -27.98 -20.21 -20.70
CA LEU A 578 -27.30 -18.92 -20.76
C LEU A 578 -27.07 -18.46 -22.22
N ILE A 579 -26.81 -19.40 -23.13
CA ILE A 579 -26.80 -19.14 -24.58
C ILE A 579 -28.20 -18.76 -25.10
N ALA A 580 -29.26 -19.40 -24.59
CA ALA A 580 -30.64 -19.05 -24.93
C ALA A 580 -31.07 -17.66 -24.37
N LEU A 581 -30.54 -17.26 -23.21
CA LEU A 581 -30.71 -15.91 -22.66
C LEU A 581 -29.96 -14.85 -23.48
N THR A 582 -28.72 -15.14 -23.86
CA THR A 582 -27.89 -14.22 -24.66
C THR A 582 -28.39 -14.07 -26.10
N SER A 583 -29.00 -15.09 -26.70
CA SER A 583 -29.65 -14.98 -28.01
C SER A 583 -30.93 -14.14 -27.98
N LYS A 584 -31.66 -14.13 -26.86
CA LYS A 584 -32.78 -13.20 -26.62
C LYS A 584 -32.33 -11.75 -26.42
N ILE A 585 -31.14 -11.54 -25.87
CA ILE A 585 -30.57 -10.20 -25.60
C ILE A 585 -29.97 -9.56 -26.86
N GLN A 586 -29.61 -10.36 -27.88
CA GLN A 586 -29.03 -9.86 -29.15
C GLN A 586 -29.95 -8.89 -29.92
N GLU A 587 -31.27 -8.90 -29.67
CA GLU A 587 -32.20 -7.99 -30.34
C GLU A 587 -32.24 -6.56 -29.73
N GLU A 588 -31.67 -6.33 -28.54
CA GLU A 588 -31.83 -5.04 -27.81
C GLU A 588 -30.51 -4.26 -27.56
N VAL A 589 -29.34 -4.75 -27.98
CA VAL A 589 -28.05 -4.16 -27.56
C VAL A 589 -27.30 -3.48 -28.71
N SER A 590 -27.18 -2.15 -28.65
CA SER A 590 -26.24 -1.38 -29.46
C SER A 590 -24.81 -1.57 -28.94
N ILE A 591 -23.99 -2.32 -29.67
CA ILE A 591 -22.57 -2.54 -29.37
C ILE A 591 -21.78 -1.29 -29.79
N HIS A 592 -21.35 -0.48 -28.82
CA HIS A 592 -20.34 0.54 -29.10
C HIS A 592 -18.94 -0.09 -29.17
N PRO A 593 -18.15 0.17 -30.24
CA PRO A 593 -16.82 -0.38 -30.39
C PRO A 593 -15.85 0.39 -29.49
N ILE A 594 -15.73 -0.04 -28.23
CA ILE A 594 -14.52 0.25 -27.45
C ILE A 594 -13.39 -0.54 -28.13
N LYS A 595 -12.23 0.09 -28.39
CA LYS A 595 -11.01 -0.45 -29.07
C LYS A 595 -10.53 -1.81 -28.52
N CYS A 596 -11.31 -2.85 -28.72
CA CYS A 596 -11.04 -4.24 -28.44
C CYS A 596 -11.56 -5.01 -29.66
N SER A 597 -10.65 -5.38 -30.54
CA SER A 597 -10.92 -6.22 -31.69
C SER A 597 -11.23 -7.65 -31.25
N MET A 598 -12.39 -7.88 -30.62
CA MET A 598 -12.97 -9.22 -30.50
C MET A 598 -14.18 -9.32 -31.41
N LYS A 599 -14.03 -10.02 -32.54
CA LYS A 599 -15.17 -10.56 -33.30
C LYS A 599 -15.58 -11.88 -32.65
N LEU A 600 -16.75 -11.93 -32.03
CA LEU A 600 -17.40 -13.17 -31.62
C LEU A 600 -18.10 -13.76 -32.84
N TYR A 601 -17.67 -14.93 -33.31
CA TYR A 601 -18.33 -15.64 -34.41
C TYR A 601 -19.40 -16.58 -33.85
N CYS A 602 -20.66 -16.36 -34.24
CA CYS A 602 -21.75 -17.28 -33.99
C CYS A 602 -22.02 -18.05 -35.29
N LEU A 603 -21.61 -19.32 -35.35
CA LEU A 603 -21.90 -20.19 -36.51
C LEU A 603 -23.28 -20.82 -36.34
N LYS A 604 -24.24 -20.38 -37.15
CA LYS A 604 -25.56 -21.02 -37.28
C LYS A 604 -25.52 -21.99 -38.45
N GLN A 605 -25.16 -23.26 -38.20
CA GLN A 605 -25.28 -24.30 -39.22
C GLN A 605 -26.66 -24.97 -39.09
N LYS A 606 -27.35 -25.12 -40.23
CA LYS A 606 -28.73 -25.64 -40.36
C LYS A 606 -29.01 -26.78 -39.36
N GLY A 607 -29.84 -26.49 -38.37
CA GLY A 607 -30.54 -27.49 -37.54
C GLY A 607 -29.75 -28.23 -36.47
N THR A 608 -28.43 -28.04 -36.32
CA THR A 608 -27.67 -28.68 -35.23
C THR A 608 -26.64 -27.75 -34.61
N THR A 609 -26.87 -27.35 -33.36
CA THR A 609 -25.90 -26.65 -32.52
C THR A 609 -24.82 -27.62 -32.06
N LYS A 610 -23.66 -27.63 -32.72
CA LYS A 610 -22.45 -28.27 -32.20
C LYS A 610 -21.59 -27.24 -31.47
N ILE A 611 -21.33 -27.50 -30.18
CA ILE A 611 -20.49 -26.68 -29.31
C ILE A 611 -19.02 -27.01 -29.64
N LEU A 612 -18.26 -26.03 -30.13
CA LEU A 612 -16.80 -26.13 -30.19
C LEU A 612 -16.22 -25.68 -28.84
N HIS A 613 -15.65 -26.62 -28.10
CA HIS A 613 -14.77 -26.30 -26.97
C HIS A 613 -13.50 -25.62 -27.52
N LEU A 614 -13.24 -24.37 -27.11
CA LEU A 614 -12.05 -23.59 -27.46
C LEU A 614 -10.71 -24.22 -27.04
N ASN A 615 -10.71 -25.39 -26.37
CA ASN A 615 -9.52 -26.10 -25.95
C ASN A 615 -8.93 -27.04 -27.01
N ASN A 616 -9.61 -27.30 -28.14
CA ASN A 616 -9.16 -28.25 -29.17
C ASN A 616 -9.05 -27.64 -30.58
N LEU A 617 -8.32 -26.53 -30.72
CA LEU A 617 -7.81 -26.09 -32.02
C LEU A 617 -6.42 -26.70 -32.25
N THR A 618 -6.37 -27.92 -32.77
CA THR A 618 -5.17 -28.46 -33.43
C THR A 618 -5.19 -28.03 -34.91
N GLU A 619 -4.01 -27.93 -35.56
CA GLU A 619 -3.86 -27.54 -36.98
C GLU A 619 -4.78 -28.31 -37.94
N ALA A 620 -5.22 -29.51 -37.57
CA ALA A 620 -6.17 -30.31 -38.33
C ALA A 620 -7.59 -29.70 -38.41
N ASN A 621 -8.04 -28.97 -37.38
CA ASN A 621 -9.37 -28.36 -37.32
C ASN A 621 -9.42 -26.98 -38.02
N ALA A 622 -8.27 -26.37 -38.28
CA ALA A 622 -8.17 -25.10 -39.01
C ALA A 622 -8.42 -25.25 -40.52
N LYS A 623 -8.25 -26.46 -41.08
CA LYS A 623 -8.49 -26.73 -42.53
C LYS A 623 -9.98 -26.76 -42.91
N CYS A 624 -10.89 -27.02 -41.98
CA CYS A 624 -12.33 -26.98 -42.26
C CYS A 624 -12.92 -25.55 -42.37
N ILE A 625 -12.09 -24.51 -42.24
CA ILE A 625 -12.49 -23.09 -42.33
C ILE A 625 -12.00 -22.46 -43.64
N GLN A 626 -11.50 -23.25 -44.60
CA GLN A 626 -11.27 -22.77 -45.97
C GLN A 626 -12.58 -22.76 -46.77
N GLY A 627 -13.43 -21.79 -46.46
CA GLY A 627 -14.37 -21.20 -47.41
C GLY A 627 -13.80 -19.84 -47.82
N GLU A 628 -13.81 -19.56 -49.12
CA GLU A 628 -13.19 -18.41 -49.76
C GLU A 628 -13.53 -17.07 -49.06
N ASP A 629 -12.54 -16.17 -49.02
CA ASP A 629 -12.60 -14.75 -48.63
C ASP A 629 -12.14 -14.24 -47.25
N TYR A 630 -11.54 -15.05 -46.36
CA TYR A 630 -10.99 -14.48 -45.11
C TYR A 630 -9.52 -14.87 -44.81
N LYS A 631 -8.60 -13.92 -45.08
CA LYS A 631 -7.23 -13.94 -44.52
C LYS A 631 -7.29 -13.58 -43.03
N ILE A 632 -7.03 -14.55 -42.16
CA ILE A 632 -6.80 -14.30 -40.73
C ILE A 632 -5.31 -14.02 -40.53
N SER A 633 -4.94 -12.74 -40.49
CA SER A 633 -3.65 -12.28 -39.98
C SER A 633 -3.88 -11.51 -38.69
N THR A 634 -3.64 -12.14 -37.54
CA THR A 634 -3.11 -11.55 -36.29
C THR A 634 -3.27 -12.55 -35.14
N TYR A 635 -2.15 -13.11 -34.66
CA TYR A 635 -2.03 -13.68 -33.32
C TYR A 635 -2.02 -12.51 -32.33
N LEU A 636 -3.02 -12.42 -31.46
CA LEU A 636 -3.07 -11.41 -30.40
C LEU A 636 -2.72 -12.03 -29.05
N ASN A 637 -1.62 -11.49 -28.52
CA ASN A 637 -1.05 -11.70 -27.21
C ASN A 637 -2.01 -11.13 -26.14
N MET A 638 -2.65 -11.99 -25.35
CA MET A 638 -3.51 -11.59 -24.23
C MET A 638 -2.97 -12.18 -22.93
N SER A 639 -1.83 -11.65 -22.51
CA SER A 639 -1.45 -11.65 -21.10
C SER A 639 -2.18 -10.48 -20.43
N GLN A 640 -3.31 -10.73 -19.76
CA GLN A 640 -3.72 -10.00 -18.55
C GLN A 640 -5.05 -10.53 -17.98
N ASN A 641 -5.09 -10.62 -16.66
CA ASN A 641 -6.23 -11.01 -15.81
C ASN A 641 -7.30 -9.91 -15.70
N ASN A 642 -7.47 -9.05 -16.71
CA ASN A 642 -8.42 -7.94 -16.61
C ASN A 642 -9.80 -8.39 -17.10
N PRO A 643 -10.88 -8.19 -16.30
CA PRO A 643 -12.23 -8.49 -16.74
C PRO A 643 -12.64 -7.57 -17.89
N ILE A 644 -13.24 -8.14 -18.94
CA ILE A 644 -13.93 -7.38 -19.99
C ILE A 644 -15.36 -7.18 -19.54
N ILE A 645 -15.76 -5.92 -19.35
CA ILE A 645 -17.11 -5.54 -18.93
C ILE A 645 -17.87 -5.06 -20.18
N ILE A 646 -18.92 -5.77 -20.56
CA ILE A 646 -19.85 -5.36 -21.62
C ILE A 646 -21.11 -4.82 -20.93
N LYS A 647 -21.36 -3.51 -21.08
CA LYS A 647 -22.61 -2.90 -20.61
C LYS A 647 -23.70 -3.17 -21.63
N LEU A 648 -24.78 -3.81 -21.19
CA LEU A 648 -25.97 -4.02 -22.01
C LEU A 648 -26.84 -2.77 -21.84
N GLN A 649 -26.97 -1.98 -22.89
CA GLN A 649 -27.98 -0.92 -22.94
C GLN A 649 -29.32 -1.55 -23.28
N LYS A 650 -30.36 -1.08 -22.60
CA LYS A 650 -31.75 -1.37 -22.93
C LYS A 650 -32.25 -0.35 -23.94
#